data_AF-A0A151ZI80-F1
#
_entry.id   AF-A0A151ZI80-F1
#
_cell.length_a   1.000
_cell.length_b   1.000
_cell.length_c   1.000
_cell.angle_alpha   90.00
_cell.angle_beta   90.00
_cell.angle_gamma   90.00
#
_symmetry.space_group_name_H-M   'P 1'
#
loop_
_entity.id
_entity.type
_entity.pdbx_description
1 polymer ?
#
loop_
_entity_poly.entity_id
_entity_poly.type
_entity_poly.pdbx_seq_one_letter_code
_entity_poly.pdbx_strand_id
1 'polypeptide(L)'
;THINIHKPKIDNALVNISNILSMNWVLDINNVCNFNAGMECENNVVTRIYITTVSPPQQIPDELFILENLTSIEIVGLTLGTSFWDNISQKLQSIGFIYISEVTEPLPTNLGMILPRSLTNMRLLKTNYSIPVSLFTHGNFDELTLATDNSDDFDVFPHFIPTPNTALVRLIIKAYPSFVLAGNNFTVLSDLTIEFAGPTNTMTYNAFDSFPALTILRLAFNAEIPTFDIKSSIFNIPKLIALQMLDNQRVILPSQTLNFTNSPNISTFDIQSSTMLDQLVYPGFILVNQMDGLYATGGSVVDLSKFNVFLFKDITFYQSTIVGDFPDGNYSQSNKIEIQDGYNGVIPNSFCLLPGGVQLVRTGITSVPTCFQCDWGTENVNLFIDNSGLPVYTPNCPNLDVVSNTGKINTFNGVMIIEGTDLGWIVYSETGVALNTSVMVGNEKLKIPIPEGTGRFKNIVVKFHFVADAATAPFTLDFDYQGPTISSIAGSESKLVLFGENFGVNKSVITLIAAGRQLGVNSVTHGRMESDPGFIMYDSNITLSVQVLVDGQEYYQTFDAGQPVLYQPLPVLYSTGGYVEFYGEYLTFDTTLMNMTMGDQVLSNQIQQSTSTFYLIKYDPIPVGQYPLVFNQLGYQLSTVVTVRDADSIPCKGTPICGGPSKGICIDNKCECVSPWRGEICDSTPIIIPPLDPNTSEPSVNSTDGKIALYITILSIRELDYNGAEVREEHINQWIFSQNATGIEKKSYVYETSLFLNCKVTVTVDYFNQDSKVSFANVNSTKLAGSIKYSVTISHWPFLMKTNQLQLVFSTSIEDTEDSDDTCSYKAIEYEDDNQKKNVRIVDIQVGDRTLSSTFSDLAVIDGVVRKIKNVLVTLSNDDEDANSESQSYIGITTPYHSNYITIDPDFNLMISYVEPQDKEGSVCASPKSGLTKAQLAGIILASVVVFIGIIIAIAYIYISKSLKTKIFLYKIKSKLSL
;
A
#
# COMPACT_ATOMS: atom_id res chain seq x y z
N THR A 1 36.87 -7.67 -57.29
CA THR A 1 37.66 -8.05 -58.49
C THR A 1 36.80 -8.40 -59.72
N HIS A 2 35.48 -8.63 -59.61
CA HIS A 2 34.59 -8.86 -60.78
C HIS A 2 34.11 -7.59 -61.52
N ILE A 3 34.36 -6.39 -60.99
CA ILE A 3 33.81 -5.12 -61.53
C ILE A 3 34.46 -4.71 -62.88
N ASN A 4 35.72 -5.10 -63.15
CA ASN A 4 36.45 -4.59 -64.32
C ASN A 4 36.22 -5.33 -65.65
N ILE A 5 35.54 -6.49 -65.67
CA ILE A 5 35.31 -7.27 -66.91
C ILE A 5 33.99 -6.87 -67.61
N HIS A 6 33.03 -6.29 -66.87
CA HIS A 6 31.71 -5.92 -67.41
C HIS A 6 31.55 -4.44 -67.77
N LYS A 7 32.46 -3.56 -67.30
CA LYS A 7 32.41 -2.11 -67.54
C LYS A 7 32.29 -1.74 -69.04
N PRO A 8 33.07 -2.32 -69.97
CA PRO A 8 32.94 -2.00 -71.40
C PRO A 8 31.59 -2.39 -72.01
N LYS A 9 30.90 -3.41 -71.47
CA LYS A 9 29.58 -3.83 -71.97
C LYS A 9 28.48 -2.87 -71.54
N ILE A 10 28.54 -2.39 -70.31
CA ILE A 10 27.60 -1.41 -69.74
C ILE A 10 27.77 -0.06 -70.45
N ASP A 11 29.00 0.40 -70.63
CA ASP A 11 29.29 1.67 -71.30
C ASP A 11 28.81 1.65 -72.76
N ASN A 12 29.05 0.54 -73.48
CA ASN A 12 28.54 0.35 -74.84
C ASN A 12 27.00 0.28 -74.90
N ALA A 13 26.35 -0.35 -73.92
CA ALA A 13 24.90 -0.40 -73.83
C ALA A 13 24.30 1.00 -73.71
N LEU A 14 24.88 1.85 -72.86
CA LEU A 14 24.44 3.23 -72.66
C LEU A 14 24.64 4.09 -73.92
N VAL A 15 25.78 3.92 -74.61
CA VAL A 15 26.03 4.59 -75.90
C VAL A 15 25.01 4.14 -76.96
N ASN A 16 24.70 2.85 -77.02
CA ASN A 16 23.71 2.32 -77.95
C ASN A 16 22.31 2.85 -77.64
N ILE A 17 21.87 2.82 -76.38
CA ILE A 17 20.58 3.39 -75.96
C ILE A 17 20.52 4.86 -76.35
N SER A 18 21.58 5.64 -76.07
CA SER A 18 21.66 7.05 -76.42
C SER A 18 21.54 7.28 -77.93
N ASN A 19 22.22 6.47 -78.75
CA ASN A 19 22.21 6.61 -80.20
C ASN A 19 20.87 6.20 -80.83
N ILE A 20 20.32 5.06 -80.39
CA ILE A 20 19.04 4.55 -80.90
C ILE A 20 17.95 5.58 -80.60
N LEU A 21 17.88 6.02 -79.34
CA LEU A 21 16.85 6.93 -78.85
C LEU A 21 17.14 8.41 -79.10
N SER A 22 18.27 8.73 -79.74
CA SER A 22 18.73 10.11 -79.96
C SER A 22 18.76 10.96 -78.68
N MET A 23 19.20 10.34 -77.56
CA MET A 23 19.32 11.01 -76.28
C MET A 23 20.44 12.06 -76.32
N ASN A 24 20.24 13.15 -75.57
CA ASN A 24 21.24 14.20 -75.36
C ASN A 24 22.24 13.87 -74.23
N TRP A 25 22.49 12.58 -73.96
CA TRP A 25 23.43 12.15 -72.93
C TRP A 25 24.88 12.49 -73.34
N VAL A 26 25.64 13.07 -72.43
CA VAL A 26 27.07 13.33 -72.58
C VAL A 26 27.84 12.18 -71.92
N LEU A 27 28.07 11.10 -72.68
CA LEU A 27 28.71 9.89 -72.17
C LEU A 27 30.24 9.97 -72.27
N ASP A 28 30.95 10.17 -71.14
CA ASP A 28 32.38 9.87 -71.05
C ASP A 28 32.56 8.38 -70.74
N ILE A 29 32.98 7.60 -71.74
CA ILE A 29 33.21 6.15 -71.61
C ILE A 29 34.25 5.78 -70.54
N ASN A 30 35.09 6.72 -70.08
CA ASN A 30 36.02 6.48 -68.99
C ASN A 30 35.34 6.65 -67.62
N ASN A 31 34.31 7.49 -67.55
CA ASN A 31 33.55 7.82 -66.35
C ASN A 31 32.10 8.22 -66.66
N VAL A 32 31.24 7.23 -66.96
CA VAL A 32 29.83 7.45 -67.35
C VAL A 32 29.01 8.12 -66.23
N CYS A 33 29.50 8.05 -65.00
CA CYS A 33 28.87 8.62 -63.81
C CYS A 33 29.22 10.10 -63.57
N ASN A 34 30.07 10.72 -64.39
CA ASN A 34 30.34 12.16 -64.32
C ASN A 34 29.43 12.91 -65.31
N PHE A 35 28.56 13.77 -64.79
CA PHE A 35 27.76 14.75 -65.55
C PHE A 35 26.81 14.19 -66.62
N ASN A 36 25.70 13.55 -66.20
CA ASN A 36 24.58 13.30 -67.09
C ASN A 36 23.24 13.66 -66.45
N ALA A 37 22.47 14.54 -67.11
CA ALA A 37 21.15 14.98 -66.67
C ALA A 37 20.07 13.88 -66.72
N GLY A 38 20.41 12.67 -67.17
CA GLY A 38 19.48 11.54 -67.32
C GLY A 38 19.89 10.26 -66.60
N MET A 39 20.93 10.28 -65.76
CA MET A 39 21.41 9.08 -65.05
C MET A 39 21.94 9.44 -63.66
N GLU A 40 21.71 8.55 -62.69
CA GLU A 40 22.35 8.62 -61.36
C GLU A 40 23.15 7.36 -61.11
N CYS A 41 24.28 7.50 -60.42
CA CYS A 41 25.16 6.40 -60.08
C CYS A 41 25.40 6.30 -58.57
N GLU A 42 25.54 5.08 -58.09
CA GLU A 42 26.04 4.78 -56.75
C GLU A 42 27.32 3.95 -56.87
N ASN A 43 28.39 4.35 -56.18
CA ASN A 43 29.69 3.66 -56.23
C ASN A 43 30.21 3.40 -57.66
N ASN A 44 30.00 4.36 -58.57
CA ASN A 44 30.40 4.29 -59.98
C ASN A 44 29.64 3.22 -60.82
N VAL A 45 28.43 2.86 -60.39
CA VAL A 45 27.49 1.97 -61.08
C VAL A 45 26.20 2.76 -61.35
N VAL A 46 25.67 2.70 -62.58
CA VAL A 46 24.39 3.33 -62.92
C VAL A 46 23.27 2.61 -62.19
N THR A 47 22.55 3.33 -61.33
CA THR A 47 21.43 2.81 -60.53
C THR A 47 20.09 3.41 -60.96
N ARG A 48 20.10 4.62 -61.54
CA ARG A 48 18.88 5.27 -62.06
C ARG A 48 19.08 5.74 -63.49
N ILE A 49 18.05 5.58 -64.31
CA ILE A 49 18.03 6.09 -65.68
C ILE A 49 16.71 6.79 -66.00
N TYR A 50 16.82 7.93 -66.68
CA TYR A 50 15.72 8.74 -67.18
C TYR A 50 15.80 8.79 -68.70
N ILE A 51 14.81 8.18 -69.35
CA ILE A 51 14.75 7.99 -70.79
C ILE A 51 13.56 8.77 -71.34
N THR A 52 13.86 9.73 -72.20
CA THR A 52 12.88 10.61 -72.82
C THR A 52 13.16 10.72 -74.30
N THR A 53 12.18 10.43 -75.14
CA THR A 53 12.32 10.69 -76.58
C THR A 53 11.44 11.82 -77.05
N VAL A 54 11.87 12.41 -78.16
CA VAL A 54 11.06 13.36 -78.92
C VAL A 54 10.44 12.62 -80.10
N SER A 55 9.18 12.95 -80.39
CA SER A 55 8.32 12.36 -81.42
C SER A 55 9.04 12.04 -82.75
N PRO A 56 8.76 10.90 -83.40
CA PRO A 56 7.75 9.88 -83.05
C PRO A 56 8.22 8.89 -81.96
N PRO A 57 7.29 8.27 -81.22
CA PRO A 57 7.63 7.28 -80.19
C PRO A 57 8.47 6.15 -80.76
N GLN A 58 9.62 5.89 -80.14
CA GLN A 58 10.49 4.76 -80.47
C GLN A 58 10.28 3.62 -79.49
N GLN A 59 10.69 2.41 -79.88
CA GLN A 59 10.68 1.26 -78.96
C GLN A 59 11.87 1.31 -78.01
N ILE A 60 11.65 0.96 -76.74
CA ILE A 60 12.74 0.87 -75.76
C ILE A 60 13.77 -0.19 -76.20
N PRO A 61 15.07 0.14 -76.25
CA PRO A 61 16.09 -0.80 -76.75
C PRO A 61 16.34 -1.93 -75.76
N ASP A 62 16.57 -3.15 -76.27
CA ASP A 62 16.88 -4.33 -75.45
C ASP A 62 18.21 -4.17 -74.69
N GLU A 63 19.10 -3.27 -75.13
CA GLU A 63 20.34 -2.90 -74.43
C GLU A 63 20.10 -2.41 -72.98
N LEU A 64 18.90 -1.94 -72.66
CA LEU A 64 18.51 -1.60 -71.28
C LEU A 64 18.76 -2.76 -70.31
N PHE A 65 18.52 -3.99 -70.76
CA PHE A 65 18.64 -5.19 -69.94
C PHE A 65 20.08 -5.60 -69.63
N ILE A 66 21.08 -4.89 -70.16
CA ILE A 66 22.50 -5.03 -69.79
C ILE A 66 22.78 -4.32 -68.45
N LEU A 67 21.92 -3.38 -68.04
CA LEU A 67 22.06 -2.56 -66.84
C LEU A 67 21.45 -3.25 -65.60
N GLU A 68 21.96 -4.41 -65.22
CA GLU A 68 21.40 -5.29 -64.17
C GLU A 68 21.29 -4.65 -62.77
N ASN A 69 22.05 -3.58 -62.52
CA ASN A 69 22.10 -2.87 -61.24
C ASN A 69 21.10 -1.70 -61.14
N LEU A 70 20.21 -1.52 -62.12
CA LEU A 70 19.19 -0.48 -62.06
C LEU A 70 18.23 -0.74 -60.90
N THR A 71 18.06 0.29 -60.07
CA THR A 71 17.09 0.37 -58.99
C THR A 71 15.88 1.24 -59.36
N SER A 72 16.03 2.12 -60.36
CA SER A 72 14.96 3.03 -60.80
C SER A 72 15.01 3.30 -62.30
N ILE A 73 13.86 3.26 -62.97
CA ILE A 73 13.73 3.57 -64.40
C ILE A 73 12.57 4.53 -64.63
N GLU A 74 12.82 5.58 -65.41
CA GLU A 74 11.80 6.54 -65.82
C GLU A 74 11.75 6.63 -67.35
N ILE A 75 10.55 6.46 -67.91
CA ILE A 75 10.30 6.30 -69.34
C ILE A 75 9.26 7.32 -69.79
N VAL A 76 9.63 8.16 -70.76
CA VAL A 76 8.75 9.19 -71.33
C VAL A 76 8.73 9.11 -72.85
N GLY A 77 7.54 9.01 -73.43
CA GLY A 77 7.33 9.09 -74.87
C GLY A 77 7.80 7.87 -75.69
N LEU A 78 7.93 6.70 -75.06
CA LEU A 78 8.41 5.47 -75.70
C LEU A 78 7.33 4.38 -75.77
N THR A 79 7.45 3.48 -76.76
CA THR A 79 6.73 2.20 -76.78
C THR A 79 7.55 1.13 -76.08
N LEU A 80 6.95 0.31 -75.22
CA LEU A 80 7.69 -0.67 -74.41
C LEU A 80 7.95 -1.98 -75.18
N GLY A 81 6.98 -2.46 -75.94
CA GLY A 81 7.03 -3.72 -76.66
C GLY A 81 7.00 -4.96 -75.74
N THR A 82 6.69 -6.12 -76.33
CA THR A 82 6.65 -7.39 -75.58
C THR A 82 8.01 -7.77 -74.99
N SER A 83 9.12 -7.45 -75.68
CA SER A 83 10.47 -7.75 -75.20
C SER A 83 10.78 -7.04 -73.88
N PHE A 84 10.21 -5.85 -73.65
CA PHE A 84 10.42 -5.15 -72.39
C PHE A 84 9.78 -5.90 -71.22
N TRP A 85 8.50 -6.23 -71.36
CA TRP A 85 7.72 -6.91 -70.34
C TRP A 85 8.23 -8.33 -70.05
N ASP A 86 8.70 -9.05 -71.08
CA ASP A 86 9.23 -10.42 -70.92
C ASP A 86 10.58 -10.44 -70.18
N ASN A 87 11.40 -9.39 -70.31
CA ASN A 87 12.76 -9.37 -69.78
C ASN A 87 12.90 -8.62 -68.44
N ILE A 88 11.98 -7.72 -68.08
CA ILE A 88 12.17 -6.83 -66.92
C ILE A 88 12.37 -7.59 -65.60
N SER A 89 11.56 -8.60 -65.30
CA SER A 89 11.75 -9.43 -64.09
C SER A 89 12.96 -10.35 -64.15
N GLN A 90 13.36 -10.81 -65.34
CA GLN A 90 14.46 -11.76 -65.49
C GLN A 90 15.81 -11.06 -65.37
N LYS A 91 15.93 -9.86 -65.95
CA LYS A 91 17.19 -9.14 -66.15
C LYS A 91 17.41 -8.00 -65.17
N LEU A 92 16.35 -7.36 -64.68
CA LEU A 92 16.44 -6.17 -63.82
C LEU A 92 15.85 -6.46 -62.43
N GLN A 93 16.47 -7.39 -61.72
CA GLN A 93 15.99 -7.92 -60.43
C GLN A 93 16.11 -6.95 -59.25
N SER A 94 16.81 -5.82 -59.44
CA SER A 94 17.07 -4.81 -58.39
C SER A 94 16.14 -3.60 -58.48
N ILE A 95 15.26 -3.53 -59.49
CA ILE A 95 14.38 -2.37 -59.69
C ILE A 95 13.39 -2.27 -58.55
N GLY A 96 13.44 -1.14 -57.83
CA GLY A 96 12.46 -0.74 -56.81
C GLY A 96 11.44 0.29 -57.30
N PHE A 97 11.75 1.05 -58.36
CA PHE A 97 10.90 2.10 -58.90
C PHE A 97 10.79 2.09 -60.43
N ILE A 98 9.57 2.19 -60.95
CA ILE A 98 9.30 2.40 -62.38
C ILE A 98 8.37 3.59 -62.56
N TYR A 99 8.71 4.47 -63.48
CA TYR A 99 7.86 5.56 -63.95
C TYR A 99 7.65 5.45 -65.45
N ILE A 100 6.40 5.49 -65.88
CA ILE A 100 5.97 5.49 -67.28
C ILE A 100 5.02 6.67 -67.47
N SER A 101 5.37 7.63 -68.32
CA SER A 101 4.52 8.80 -68.57
C SER A 101 3.25 8.44 -69.32
N GLU A 102 3.34 7.57 -70.32
CA GLU A 102 2.22 7.20 -71.18
C GLU A 102 2.38 5.76 -71.66
N VAL A 103 1.31 4.98 -71.53
CA VAL A 103 1.23 3.62 -72.08
C VAL A 103 0.66 3.72 -73.49
N THR A 104 1.49 3.31 -74.45
CA THR A 104 1.20 3.43 -75.89
C THR A 104 0.72 2.12 -76.53
N GLU A 105 0.61 1.05 -75.74
CA GLU A 105 0.21 -0.29 -76.18
C GLU A 105 -0.52 -1.07 -75.06
N PRO A 106 -1.31 -2.12 -75.36
CA PRO A 106 -1.99 -2.91 -74.34
C PRO A 106 -1.04 -3.52 -73.31
N LEU A 107 -1.35 -3.36 -72.02
CA LEU A 107 -0.58 -3.97 -70.93
C LEU A 107 -0.77 -5.51 -70.91
N PRO A 108 0.27 -6.30 -70.61
CA PRO A 108 0.15 -7.75 -70.47
C PRO A 108 -0.86 -8.14 -69.40
N THR A 109 -1.75 -9.11 -69.69
CA THR A 109 -2.78 -9.53 -68.72
C THR A 109 -2.22 -10.11 -67.44
N ASN A 110 -1.01 -10.69 -67.50
CA ASN A 110 -0.22 -11.22 -66.38
C ASN A 110 0.82 -10.24 -65.82
N LEU A 111 0.69 -8.93 -66.09
CA LEU A 111 1.65 -7.88 -65.69
C LEU A 111 2.19 -8.03 -64.25
N GLY A 112 1.32 -8.20 -63.25
CA GLY A 112 1.80 -8.33 -61.87
C GLY A 112 2.64 -9.58 -61.57
N MET A 113 2.61 -10.60 -62.44
CA MET A 113 3.45 -11.79 -62.32
C MET A 113 4.82 -11.64 -62.98
N ILE A 114 4.93 -10.76 -63.98
CA ILE A 114 6.14 -10.57 -64.80
C ILE A 114 6.96 -9.35 -64.39
N LEU A 115 6.50 -8.60 -63.39
CA LEU A 115 7.25 -7.51 -62.77
C LEU A 115 8.23 -8.04 -61.69
N PRO A 116 9.39 -7.40 -61.49
CA PRO A 116 10.35 -7.79 -60.46
C PRO A 116 9.72 -7.78 -59.06
N ARG A 117 10.08 -8.74 -58.20
CA ARG A 117 9.62 -8.77 -56.79
C ARG A 117 10.17 -7.61 -55.96
N SER A 118 11.30 -7.04 -56.36
CA SER A 118 11.92 -5.85 -55.76
C SER A 118 11.11 -4.57 -56.01
N LEU A 119 10.22 -4.56 -57.00
CA LEU A 119 9.48 -3.37 -57.42
C LEU A 119 8.39 -3.04 -56.41
N THR A 120 8.64 -2.05 -55.56
CA THR A 120 7.69 -1.61 -54.53
C THR A 120 6.95 -0.33 -54.91
N ASN A 121 7.44 0.46 -55.87
CA ASN A 121 6.73 1.66 -56.33
C ASN A 121 6.65 1.70 -57.85
N MET A 122 5.45 1.92 -58.38
CA MET A 122 5.24 2.09 -59.81
C MET A 122 4.29 3.24 -60.11
N ARG A 123 4.68 4.05 -61.10
CA ARG A 123 3.90 5.16 -61.64
C ARG A 123 3.63 4.95 -63.11
N LEU A 124 2.36 5.01 -63.47
CA LEU A 124 1.87 4.87 -64.84
C LEU A 124 0.88 6.00 -65.04
N LEU A 125 1.32 7.12 -65.60
CA LEU A 125 0.56 8.37 -65.50
C LEU A 125 -0.59 8.46 -66.50
N LYS A 126 -0.38 8.08 -67.77
CA LYS A 126 -1.40 8.16 -68.81
C LYS A 126 -1.62 6.80 -69.49
N THR A 127 -2.86 6.38 -69.65
CA THR A 127 -3.23 5.15 -70.37
C THR A 127 -4.70 5.19 -70.80
N ASN A 128 -4.98 4.71 -72.02
CA ASN A 128 -6.33 4.37 -72.47
C ASN A 128 -6.59 2.85 -72.46
N TYR A 129 -5.59 2.06 -72.07
CA TYR A 129 -5.68 0.61 -71.95
C TYR A 129 -6.06 0.20 -70.54
N SER A 130 -6.85 -0.88 -70.43
CA SER A 130 -7.26 -1.45 -69.16
C SER A 130 -6.05 -1.91 -68.33
N ILE A 131 -6.04 -1.54 -67.05
CA ILE A 131 -5.05 -1.94 -66.06
C ILE A 131 -5.35 -3.39 -65.62
N PRO A 132 -4.40 -4.33 -65.81
CA PRO A 132 -4.63 -5.74 -65.53
C PRO A 132 -4.90 -6.05 -64.05
N VAL A 133 -5.86 -6.92 -63.77
CA VAL A 133 -6.13 -7.45 -62.42
C VAL A 133 -4.90 -8.11 -61.78
N SER A 134 -4.01 -8.69 -62.58
CA SER A 134 -2.76 -9.29 -62.10
C SER A 134 -1.87 -8.29 -61.37
N LEU A 135 -1.87 -7.00 -61.78
CA LEU A 135 -1.09 -5.94 -61.15
C LEU A 135 -1.42 -5.81 -59.65
N PHE A 136 -2.70 -5.91 -59.31
CA PHE A 136 -3.18 -5.82 -57.93
C PHE A 136 -3.13 -7.16 -57.18
N THR A 137 -3.11 -8.32 -57.86
CA THR A 137 -3.16 -9.63 -57.18
C THR A 137 -1.79 -10.26 -56.96
N HIS A 138 -0.81 -9.95 -57.81
CA HIS A 138 0.51 -10.57 -57.80
C HIS A 138 1.67 -9.57 -57.63
N GLY A 139 1.41 -8.28 -57.87
CA GLY A 139 2.39 -7.21 -57.67
C GLY A 139 2.78 -7.05 -56.20
N ASN A 140 4.02 -6.63 -55.96
CA ASN A 140 4.60 -6.47 -54.61
C ASN A 140 4.83 -4.98 -54.29
N PHE A 141 3.81 -4.16 -54.51
CA PHE A 141 3.91 -2.71 -54.38
C PHE A 141 3.60 -2.24 -52.98
N ASP A 142 4.36 -1.28 -52.47
CA ASP A 142 3.99 -0.42 -51.35
C ASP A 142 3.10 0.74 -51.85
N GLU A 143 3.45 1.34 -52.99
CA GLU A 143 2.74 2.48 -53.60
C GLU A 143 2.49 2.27 -55.10
N LEU A 144 1.27 2.54 -55.56
CA LEU A 144 0.91 2.63 -56.97
C LEU A 144 0.33 4.00 -57.31
N THR A 145 0.83 4.61 -58.39
CA THR A 145 0.24 5.82 -59.00
C THR A 145 -0.23 5.50 -60.41
N LEU A 146 -1.53 5.59 -60.68
CA LEU A 146 -2.10 5.12 -61.94
C LEU A 146 -3.03 6.17 -62.56
N ALA A 147 -2.89 6.38 -63.87
CA ALA A 147 -3.79 7.18 -64.70
C ALA A 147 -3.93 8.67 -64.31
N THR A 148 -3.03 9.22 -63.49
CA THR A 148 -3.12 10.62 -62.99
C THR A 148 -3.07 11.71 -64.07
N ASP A 149 -2.53 11.39 -65.25
CA ASP A 149 -2.43 12.30 -66.40
C ASP A 149 -3.48 12.01 -67.48
N ASN A 150 -4.45 11.12 -67.20
CA ASN A 150 -5.58 10.91 -68.11
C ASN A 150 -6.41 12.20 -68.25
N SER A 151 -6.70 12.54 -69.51
CA SER A 151 -7.42 13.77 -69.91
C SER A 151 -8.67 13.49 -70.75
N ASP A 152 -8.91 12.22 -71.12
CA ASP A 152 -10.08 11.77 -71.87
C ASP A 152 -10.82 10.65 -71.11
N ASP A 153 -12.05 10.35 -71.55
CA ASP A 153 -12.93 9.31 -70.98
C ASP A 153 -12.38 7.89 -71.20
N PHE A 154 -11.51 7.43 -70.29
CA PHE A 154 -10.93 6.09 -70.32
C PHE A 154 -11.27 5.30 -69.05
N ASP A 155 -12.17 4.33 -69.18
CA ASP A 155 -12.42 3.34 -68.12
C ASP A 155 -11.28 2.30 -68.11
N VAL A 156 -10.26 2.56 -67.29
CA VAL A 156 -9.04 1.76 -67.24
C VAL A 156 -8.92 0.87 -66.01
N PHE A 157 -9.77 1.06 -64.98
CA PHE A 157 -9.64 0.32 -63.72
C PHE A 157 -10.49 -0.96 -63.74
N PRO A 158 -10.00 -2.07 -63.16
CA PRO A 158 -10.83 -3.26 -62.99
C PRO A 158 -11.95 -2.99 -61.98
N HIS A 159 -13.09 -3.66 -62.16
CA HIS A 159 -14.24 -3.52 -61.27
C HIS A 159 -14.03 -4.28 -59.94
N PHE A 160 -13.39 -5.45 -59.98
CA PHE A 160 -13.15 -6.27 -58.80
C PHE A 160 -11.77 -6.93 -58.84
N ILE A 161 -11.19 -7.14 -57.66
CA ILE A 161 -9.96 -7.92 -57.48
C ILE A 161 -10.37 -9.28 -56.89
N PRO A 162 -10.00 -10.44 -57.48
CA PRO A 162 -10.49 -11.75 -57.06
C PRO A 162 -9.79 -12.33 -55.82
N THR A 163 -8.56 -11.91 -55.54
CA THR A 163 -7.75 -12.41 -54.42
C THR A 163 -7.26 -11.27 -53.53
N PRO A 164 -7.05 -11.50 -52.23
CA PRO A 164 -6.50 -10.48 -51.34
C PRO A 164 -5.16 -9.93 -51.85
N ASN A 165 -5.06 -8.61 -51.97
CA ASN A 165 -3.81 -7.88 -52.07
C ASN A 165 -3.27 -7.63 -50.65
N THR A 166 -2.07 -8.15 -50.37
CA THR A 166 -1.43 -8.06 -49.05
C THR A 166 -0.18 -7.18 -49.03
N ALA A 167 0.11 -6.43 -50.10
CA ALA A 167 1.31 -5.61 -50.22
C ALA A 167 0.99 -4.12 -50.38
N LEU A 168 -0.03 -3.76 -51.16
CA LEU A 168 -0.34 -2.38 -51.53
C LEU A 168 -0.83 -1.55 -50.36
N VAL A 169 0.03 -0.65 -49.88
CA VAL A 169 -0.24 0.25 -48.74
C VAL A 169 -0.88 1.55 -49.21
N ARG A 170 -0.45 2.07 -50.38
CA ARG A 170 -0.89 3.36 -50.93
C ARG A 170 -1.28 3.29 -52.39
N LEU A 171 -2.43 3.86 -52.73
CA LEU A 171 -2.94 3.92 -54.11
C LEU A 171 -3.34 5.36 -54.46
N ILE A 172 -2.75 5.89 -55.53
CA ILE A 172 -3.02 7.23 -56.06
C ILE A 172 -3.54 7.09 -57.47
N ILE A 173 -4.74 7.59 -57.73
CA ILE A 173 -5.38 7.45 -59.04
C ILE A 173 -6.11 8.70 -59.46
N LYS A 174 -6.35 8.81 -60.78
CA LYS A 174 -7.35 9.71 -61.33
C LYS A 174 -8.44 8.94 -62.05
N ALA A 175 -9.68 9.21 -61.66
CA ALA A 175 -10.89 8.58 -62.18
C ALA A 175 -11.54 9.49 -63.24
N TYR A 176 -11.46 9.07 -64.51
CA TYR A 176 -12.00 9.79 -65.68
C TYR A 176 -12.54 8.75 -66.69
N PRO A 177 -13.87 8.55 -66.88
CA PRO A 177 -14.98 9.32 -66.31
C PRO A 177 -15.53 8.76 -65.00
N SER A 178 -15.08 7.61 -64.51
CA SER A 178 -15.67 7.02 -63.31
C SER A 178 -14.68 6.15 -62.54
N PHE A 179 -15.04 5.83 -61.29
CA PHE A 179 -14.31 4.89 -60.46
C PHE A 179 -15.25 3.76 -60.07
N VAL A 180 -14.82 2.50 -60.25
CA VAL A 180 -15.67 1.31 -60.05
C VAL A 180 -14.99 0.19 -59.24
N LEU A 181 -13.76 0.41 -58.77
CA LEU A 181 -12.96 -0.62 -58.09
C LEU A 181 -13.48 -0.90 -56.68
N ALA A 182 -13.86 -2.16 -56.41
CA ALA A 182 -14.25 -2.61 -55.06
C ALA A 182 -13.04 -2.81 -54.14
N GLY A 183 -13.17 -2.38 -52.88
CA GLY A 183 -12.10 -2.37 -51.88
C GLY A 183 -11.90 -3.67 -51.08
N ASN A 184 -12.84 -4.63 -51.17
CA ASN A 184 -12.93 -5.78 -50.24
C ASN A 184 -11.66 -6.61 -50.11
N ASN A 185 -10.85 -6.69 -51.17
CA ASN A 185 -9.64 -7.50 -51.22
C ASN A 185 -8.35 -6.70 -50.99
N PHE A 186 -8.42 -5.41 -50.64
CA PHE A 186 -7.25 -4.64 -50.24
C PHE A 186 -7.06 -4.71 -48.72
N THR A 187 -6.37 -5.73 -48.24
CA THR A 187 -6.31 -6.03 -46.79
C THR A 187 -5.29 -5.18 -46.03
N VAL A 188 -4.40 -4.48 -46.73
CA VAL A 188 -3.36 -3.61 -46.15
C VAL A 188 -3.34 -2.18 -46.70
N LEU A 189 -4.23 -1.85 -47.65
CA LEU A 189 -4.31 -0.51 -48.22
C LEU A 189 -4.82 0.48 -47.17
N SER A 190 -3.93 1.37 -46.75
CA SER A 190 -4.18 2.33 -45.66
C SER A 190 -4.33 3.77 -46.17
N ASP A 191 -3.80 4.09 -47.36
CA ASP A 191 -3.85 5.41 -47.98
C ASP A 191 -4.43 5.32 -49.39
N LEU A 192 -5.59 5.95 -49.61
CA LEU A 192 -6.24 6.02 -50.91
C LEU A 192 -6.40 7.49 -51.31
N THR A 193 -5.84 7.85 -52.46
CA THR A 193 -5.95 9.16 -53.08
C THR A 193 -6.63 9.03 -54.44
N ILE A 194 -7.76 9.73 -54.62
CA ILE A 194 -8.52 9.73 -55.88
C ILE A 194 -8.76 11.17 -56.33
N GLU A 195 -8.26 11.51 -57.51
CA GLU A 195 -8.68 12.68 -58.27
C GLU A 195 -9.82 12.29 -59.21
N PHE A 196 -11.01 12.82 -59.02
CA PHE A 196 -12.08 12.69 -59.98
C PHE A 196 -11.95 13.82 -61.01
N ALA A 197 -12.06 13.46 -62.29
CA ALA A 197 -12.05 14.40 -63.39
C ALA A 197 -13.01 14.02 -64.52
N GLY A 198 -13.24 14.97 -65.42
CA GLY A 198 -14.03 14.80 -66.64
C GLY A 198 -15.47 15.32 -66.54
N PRO A 199 -15.99 16.01 -67.57
CA PRO A 199 -17.33 16.60 -67.56
C PRO A 199 -18.46 15.56 -67.59
N THR A 200 -18.15 14.33 -67.97
CA THR A 200 -19.07 13.18 -68.01
C THR A 200 -19.04 12.35 -66.72
N ASN A 201 -18.20 12.74 -65.75
CA ASN A 201 -18.09 12.02 -64.49
C ASN A 201 -19.33 12.25 -63.61
N THR A 202 -20.08 11.17 -63.39
CA THR A 202 -21.36 11.21 -62.67
C THR A 202 -21.23 11.05 -61.16
N MET A 203 -20.00 10.84 -60.65
CA MET A 203 -19.73 10.67 -59.23
C MET A 203 -20.63 9.62 -58.56
N THR A 204 -20.79 8.46 -59.19
CA THR A 204 -21.71 7.39 -58.71
C THR A 204 -21.09 6.42 -57.70
N TYR A 205 -19.78 6.43 -57.51
CA TYR A 205 -19.08 5.50 -56.64
C TYR A 205 -19.42 5.71 -55.15
N ASN A 206 -19.96 4.68 -54.48
CA ASN A 206 -20.38 4.75 -53.07
C ASN A 206 -19.95 3.49 -52.29
N ALA A 207 -18.72 3.02 -52.50
CA ALA A 207 -18.18 1.82 -51.83
C ALA A 207 -16.84 2.09 -51.13
N PHE A 208 -16.61 3.32 -50.63
CA PHE A 208 -15.35 3.66 -49.93
C PHE A 208 -15.16 2.88 -48.61
N ASP A 209 -16.25 2.48 -47.96
CA ASP A 209 -16.29 1.64 -46.77
C ASP A 209 -15.91 0.18 -47.04
N SER A 210 -15.82 -0.23 -48.31
CA SER A 210 -15.39 -1.57 -48.67
C SER A 210 -13.89 -1.83 -48.48
N PHE A 211 -13.07 -0.80 -48.23
CA PHE A 211 -11.63 -0.93 -47.98
C PHE A 211 -11.34 -1.20 -46.49
N PRO A 212 -11.03 -2.45 -46.08
CA PRO A 212 -11.01 -2.85 -44.66
C PRO A 212 -9.84 -2.31 -43.84
N ALA A 213 -8.80 -1.80 -44.50
CA ALA A 213 -7.58 -1.28 -43.86
C ALA A 213 -7.40 0.24 -43.99
N LEU A 214 -8.35 0.93 -44.66
CA LEU A 214 -8.20 2.32 -45.03
C LEU A 214 -8.22 3.24 -43.80
N THR A 215 -7.14 4.01 -43.61
CA THR A 215 -6.99 4.99 -42.52
C THR A 215 -6.96 6.42 -43.03
N ILE A 216 -6.51 6.65 -44.27
CA ILE A 216 -6.44 7.98 -44.87
C ILE A 216 -7.15 7.95 -46.23
N LEU A 217 -8.15 8.82 -46.38
CA LEU A 217 -8.84 9.04 -47.65
C LEU A 217 -8.61 10.47 -48.13
N ARG A 218 -8.10 10.61 -49.36
CA ARG A 218 -7.91 11.90 -50.04
C ARG A 218 -8.73 11.94 -51.32
N LEU A 219 -9.62 12.91 -51.42
CA LEU A 219 -10.48 13.11 -52.57
C LEU A 219 -10.19 14.47 -53.17
N ALA A 220 -9.99 14.53 -54.48
CA ALA A 220 -9.94 15.77 -55.23
C ALA A 220 -11.01 15.73 -56.31
N PHE A 221 -11.79 16.79 -56.45
CA PHE A 221 -12.80 16.91 -57.50
C PHE A 221 -12.43 18.08 -58.40
N ASN A 222 -12.15 17.79 -59.67
CA ASN A 222 -11.82 18.85 -60.62
C ASN A 222 -13.05 19.70 -60.94
N ALA A 223 -12.80 20.98 -61.24
CA ALA A 223 -13.85 21.98 -61.49
C ALA A 223 -14.76 21.65 -62.69
N GLU A 224 -14.31 20.78 -63.60
CA GLU A 224 -15.06 20.33 -64.79
C GLU A 224 -16.20 19.36 -64.45
N ILE A 225 -16.16 18.70 -63.29
CA ILE A 225 -17.19 17.74 -62.90
C ILE A 225 -18.50 18.47 -62.57
N PRO A 226 -19.66 17.94 -63.00
CA PRO A 226 -20.96 18.39 -62.49
C PRO A 226 -21.05 18.32 -60.97
N THR A 227 -21.86 19.19 -60.35
CA THR A 227 -22.10 19.10 -58.91
C THR A 227 -22.83 17.81 -58.54
N PHE A 228 -22.55 17.24 -57.37
CA PHE A 228 -23.09 15.93 -56.97
C PHE A 228 -23.32 15.81 -55.46
N ASP A 229 -24.24 14.93 -55.08
CA ASP A 229 -24.47 14.60 -53.66
C ASP A 229 -23.32 13.75 -53.10
N ILE A 230 -22.77 14.15 -51.95
CA ILE A 230 -21.74 13.37 -51.26
C ILE A 230 -22.20 11.94 -50.96
N LYS A 231 -21.24 11.01 -50.91
CA LYS A 231 -21.51 9.58 -50.80
C LYS A 231 -21.33 9.10 -49.37
N SER A 232 -22.37 8.47 -48.84
CA SER A 232 -22.46 8.07 -47.42
C SER A 232 -21.37 7.07 -47.01
N SER A 233 -20.87 6.25 -47.93
CA SER A 233 -19.76 5.30 -47.65
C SER A 233 -18.47 5.98 -47.19
N ILE A 234 -18.24 7.25 -47.55
CA ILE A 234 -17.08 8.05 -47.10
C ILE A 234 -17.04 8.13 -45.56
N PHE A 235 -18.19 8.22 -44.91
CA PHE A 235 -18.31 8.38 -43.45
C PHE A 235 -18.45 7.05 -42.69
N ASN A 236 -18.42 5.91 -43.40
CA ASN A 236 -18.61 4.58 -42.84
C ASN A 236 -17.34 3.70 -42.87
N ILE A 237 -16.18 4.30 -43.15
CA ILE A 237 -14.91 3.59 -43.24
C ILE A 237 -14.43 3.22 -41.82
N PRO A 238 -14.37 1.93 -41.43
CA PRO A 238 -14.20 1.54 -40.02
C PRO A 238 -12.91 2.00 -39.35
N LYS A 239 -11.83 2.16 -40.13
CA LYS A 239 -10.49 2.50 -39.62
C LYS A 239 -10.05 3.91 -39.99
N LEU A 240 -10.95 4.74 -40.53
CA LEU A 240 -10.63 6.09 -40.98
C LEU A 240 -10.08 6.94 -39.82
N ILE A 241 -8.96 7.60 -40.07
CA ILE A 241 -8.26 8.53 -39.18
C ILE A 241 -8.30 9.94 -39.77
N ALA A 242 -8.09 10.05 -41.09
CA ALA A 242 -8.03 11.34 -41.77
C ALA A 242 -8.86 11.33 -43.06
N LEU A 243 -9.67 12.37 -43.24
CA LEU A 243 -10.40 12.65 -44.48
C LEU A 243 -9.99 14.01 -45.01
N GLN A 244 -9.41 14.04 -46.21
CA GLN A 244 -8.99 15.27 -46.89
C GLN A 244 -9.72 15.43 -48.21
N MET A 245 -10.27 16.61 -48.46
CA MET A 245 -11.11 16.87 -49.63
C MET A 245 -10.77 18.20 -50.30
N LEU A 246 -10.28 18.16 -51.53
CA LEU A 246 -10.26 19.30 -52.44
C LEU A 246 -11.57 19.31 -53.24
N ASP A 247 -12.52 20.13 -52.80
CA ASP A 247 -13.90 20.15 -53.31
C ASP A 247 -14.02 20.91 -54.64
N ASN A 248 -13.41 22.09 -54.73
CA ASN A 248 -13.68 23.05 -55.82
C ASN A 248 -15.19 23.33 -56.01
N GLN A 249 -15.92 23.37 -54.90
CA GLN A 249 -17.36 23.65 -54.82
C GLN A 249 -18.20 22.71 -55.72
N ARG A 250 -17.85 21.43 -55.78
CA ARG A 250 -18.56 20.41 -56.56
C ARG A 250 -19.54 19.60 -55.70
N VAL A 251 -19.21 19.40 -54.42
CA VAL A 251 -20.00 18.61 -53.49
C VAL A 251 -21.23 19.40 -53.02
N ILE A 252 -22.39 18.77 -53.13
CA ILE A 252 -23.66 19.24 -52.55
C ILE A 252 -24.00 18.35 -51.34
N LEU A 253 -24.47 19.00 -50.28
CA LEU A 253 -24.91 18.36 -49.06
C LEU A 253 -26.33 18.82 -48.71
N PRO A 254 -27.40 18.22 -49.27
CA PRO A 254 -28.75 18.73 -49.10
C PRO A 254 -29.27 18.47 -47.67
N SER A 255 -28.94 19.38 -46.74
CA SER A 255 -29.45 19.48 -45.36
C SER A 255 -29.31 18.18 -44.54
N GLN A 256 -28.08 17.68 -44.37
CA GLN A 256 -27.79 16.49 -43.58
C GLN A 256 -26.69 16.72 -42.55
N THR A 257 -26.60 15.83 -41.56
CA THR A 257 -25.47 15.72 -40.63
C THR A 257 -24.43 14.75 -41.18
N LEU A 258 -23.15 15.03 -41.01
CA LEU A 258 -22.05 14.09 -41.27
C LEU A 258 -21.95 13.10 -40.10
N ASN A 259 -22.26 11.84 -40.36
CA ASN A 259 -22.30 10.80 -39.32
C ASN A 259 -21.09 9.87 -39.44
N PHE A 260 -20.14 10.01 -38.51
CA PHE A 260 -18.93 9.19 -38.41
C PHE A 260 -19.05 8.11 -37.30
N THR A 261 -20.27 7.72 -36.90
CA THR A 261 -20.46 6.68 -35.87
C THR A 261 -19.76 5.36 -36.25
N ASN A 262 -19.69 5.06 -37.54
CA ASN A 262 -19.01 3.87 -38.07
C ASN A 262 -17.50 4.08 -38.32
N SER A 263 -16.96 5.27 -38.06
CA SER A 263 -15.55 5.63 -38.19
C SER A 263 -15.03 6.17 -36.86
N PRO A 264 -14.98 5.36 -35.78
CA PRO A 264 -14.72 5.84 -34.43
C PRO A 264 -13.30 6.42 -34.22
N ASN A 265 -12.37 6.14 -35.14
CA ASN A 265 -10.98 6.59 -35.09
C ASN A 265 -10.72 7.90 -35.85
N ILE A 266 -11.76 8.51 -36.44
CA ILE A 266 -11.60 9.77 -37.18
C ILE A 266 -11.04 10.84 -36.24
N SER A 267 -9.92 11.43 -36.61
CA SER A 267 -9.25 12.48 -35.84
C SER A 267 -9.14 13.79 -36.61
N THR A 268 -9.08 13.75 -37.94
CA THR A 268 -8.88 14.95 -38.77
C THR A 268 -9.85 15.02 -39.93
N PHE A 269 -10.46 16.19 -40.11
CA PHE A 269 -11.33 16.51 -41.22
C PHE A 269 -10.84 17.79 -41.90
N ASP A 270 -10.33 17.66 -43.13
CA ASP A 270 -9.70 18.73 -43.90
C ASP A 270 -10.44 18.95 -45.22
N ILE A 271 -10.85 20.20 -45.45
CA ILE A 271 -11.62 20.58 -46.61
C ILE A 271 -11.07 21.85 -47.26
N GLN A 272 -10.95 21.83 -48.59
CA GLN A 272 -10.43 22.95 -49.36
C GLN A 272 -11.41 23.35 -50.47
N SER A 273 -11.56 24.66 -50.67
CA SER A 273 -12.42 25.25 -51.70
C SER A 273 -13.87 24.71 -51.67
N SER A 274 -14.47 24.59 -50.48
CA SER A 274 -15.76 23.90 -50.31
C SER A 274 -16.88 24.76 -49.75
N THR A 275 -18.12 24.40 -50.11
CA THR A 275 -19.36 24.92 -49.49
C THR A 275 -20.08 23.82 -48.71
N MET A 276 -19.37 22.79 -48.24
CA MET A 276 -20.04 21.70 -47.53
C MET A 276 -20.43 22.10 -46.10
N LEU A 277 -19.59 22.91 -45.43
CA LEU A 277 -19.79 23.26 -44.03
C LEU A 277 -20.93 24.25 -43.80
N ASP A 278 -21.26 25.11 -44.77
CA ASP A 278 -22.43 26.01 -44.71
C ASP A 278 -23.76 25.31 -45.04
N GLN A 279 -23.72 24.14 -45.69
CA GLN A 279 -24.89 23.34 -46.04
C GLN A 279 -25.36 22.38 -44.93
N LEU A 280 -24.59 22.26 -43.83
CA LEU A 280 -24.89 21.36 -42.72
C LEU A 280 -26.18 21.72 -41.96
N VAL A 281 -26.74 20.73 -41.26
CA VAL A 281 -27.81 20.93 -40.27
C VAL A 281 -27.24 20.59 -38.89
N TYR A 282 -27.44 21.49 -37.91
CA TYR A 282 -26.99 21.30 -36.53
C TYR A 282 -27.45 19.95 -35.96
N PRO A 283 -26.58 19.14 -35.31
CA PRO A 283 -25.24 19.48 -34.79
C PRO A 283 -24.10 19.43 -35.82
N GLY A 284 -24.40 19.21 -37.10
CA GLY A 284 -23.45 19.16 -38.21
C GLY A 284 -22.67 17.85 -38.26
N PHE A 285 -22.05 17.45 -37.16
CA PHE A 285 -21.27 16.22 -37.03
C PHE A 285 -21.85 15.30 -35.93
N ILE A 286 -21.83 14.00 -36.19
CA ILE A 286 -22.10 12.95 -35.19
C ILE A 286 -20.84 12.10 -35.06
N LEU A 287 -20.18 12.18 -33.90
CA LEU A 287 -18.89 11.58 -33.62
C LEU A 287 -18.94 10.68 -32.38
N VAL A 288 -18.11 9.64 -32.35
CA VAL A 288 -17.91 8.80 -31.15
C VAL A 288 -16.91 9.47 -30.19
N ASN A 289 -15.86 10.08 -30.74
CA ASN A 289 -14.79 10.75 -30.01
C ASN A 289 -14.65 12.19 -30.51
N GLN A 290 -14.11 13.08 -29.67
CA GLN A 290 -13.72 14.43 -30.09
C GLN A 290 -12.62 14.34 -31.17
N MET A 291 -12.76 15.08 -32.26
CA MET A 291 -11.73 15.14 -33.30
C MET A 291 -10.56 16.02 -32.87
N ASP A 292 -9.36 15.66 -33.32
CA ASP A 292 -8.17 16.46 -33.10
C ASP A 292 -8.21 17.75 -33.92
N GLY A 293 -8.72 17.74 -35.16
CA GLY A 293 -8.73 18.94 -36.00
C GLY A 293 -9.82 19.04 -37.06
N LEU A 294 -10.33 20.27 -37.22
CA LEU A 294 -11.16 20.72 -38.35
C LEU A 294 -10.41 21.80 -39.13
N TYR A 295 -10.12 21.52 -40.40
CA TYR A 295 -9.39 22.42 -41.29
C TYR A 295 -10.29 22.82 -42.47
N ALA A 296 -10.46 24.13 -42.71
CA ALA A 296 -11.14 24.65 -43.89
C ALA A 296 -10.27 25.71 -44.59
N THR A 297 -9.93 25.50 -45.86
CA THR A 297 -8.96 26.33 -46.57
C THR A 297 -9.41 26.75 -47.98
N GLY A 298 -8.72 27.71 -48.59
CA GLY A 298 -8.76 27.95 -50.04
C GLY A 298 -10.10 28.45 -50.59
N GLY A 299 -10.76 29.39 -49.90
CA GLY A 299 -12.06 29.92 -50.32
C GLY A 299 -13.25 29.06 -49.88
N SER A 300 -13.09 28.25 -48.84
CA SER A 300 -14.19 27.51 -48.24
C SER A 300 -15.19 28.45 -47.55
N VAL A 301 -16.45 28.03 -47.42
CA VAL A 301 -17.50 28.73 -46.68
C VAL A 301 -17.86 27.91 -45.45
N VAL A 302 -17.81 28.54 -44.28
CA VAL A 302 -18.04 27.90 -42.98
C VAL A 302 -19.11 28.68 -42.23
N ASP A 303 -20.26 28.06 -41.94
CA ASP A 303 -21.28 28.65 -41.07
C ASP A 303 -21.23 27.99 -39.68
N LEU A 304 -20.76 28.74 -38.69
CA LEU A 304 -20.56 28.28 -37.32
C LEU A 304 -21.88 27.89 -36.63
N SER A 305 -23.02 28.34 -37.14
CA SER A 305 -24.33 27.96 -36.61
C SER A 305 -24.76 26.54 -37.01
N LYS A 306 -24.07 25.93 -37.99
CA LYS A 306 -24.46 24.65 -38.56
C LYS A 306 -23.83 23.44 -37.88
N PHE A 307 -22.83 23.65 -37.03
CA PHE A 307 -22.19 22.55 -36.32
C PHE A 307 -21.72 22.92 -34.92
N ASN A 308 -21.55 21.90 -34.08
CA ASN A 308 -21.00 22.09 -32.75
C ASN A 308 -19.47 22.20 -32.79
N VAL A 309 -18.94 23.41 -32.59
CA VAL A 309 -17.49 23.69 -32.59
C VAL A 309 -16.73 22.96 -31.47
N PHE A 310 -17.39 22.59 -30.37
CA PHE A 310 -16.76 21.90 -29.23
C PHE A 310 -16.39 20.43 -29.54
N LEU A 311 -16.78 19.92 -30.71
CA LEU A 311 -16.39 18.61 -31.21
C LEU A 311 -14.92 18.53 -31.68
N PHE A 312 -14.22 19.66 -31.76
CA PHE A 312 -12.87 19.78 -32.31
C PHE A 312 -11.91 20.38 -31.29
N LYS A 313 -10.71 19.79 -31.18
CA LYS A 313 -9.64 20.35 -30.35
C LYS A 313 -8.96 21.51 -31.07
N ASP A 314 -8.66 21.32 -32.35
CA ASP A 314 -8.05 22.33 -33.21
C ASP A 314 -9.03 22.77 -34.31
N ILE A 315 -9.17 24.07 -34.50
CA ILE A 315 -9.95 24.66 -35.59
C ILE A 315 -9.02 25.57 -36.39
N THR A 316 -8.90 25.33 -37.69
CA THR A 316 -8.07 26.17 -38.57
C THR A 316 -8.84 26.55 -39.81
N PHE A 317 -9.08 27.86 -39.98
CA PHE A 317 -9.73 28.42 -41.15
C PHE A 317 -8.80 29.39 -41.87
N TYR A 318 -8.41 29.05 -43.10
CA TYR A 318 -7.45 29.83 -43.87
C TYR A 318 -8.07 30.31 -45.18
N GLN A 319 -8.06 31.62 -45.44
CA GLN A 319 -8.66 32.21 -46.65
C GLN A 319 -10.10 31.72 -46.88
N SER A 320 -10.90 31.61 -45.81
CA SER A 320 -12.25 31.06 -45.86
C SER A 320 -13.27 32.13 -45.44
N THR A 321 -14.47 32.07 -46.00
CA THR A 321 -15.58 32.95 -45.57
C THR A 321 -16.25 32.32 -44.36
N ILE A 322 -16.24 33.01 -43.22
CA ILE A 322 -16.83 32.49 -41.98
C ILE A 322 -18.10 33.28 -41.68
N VAL A 323 -19.20 32.56 -41.51
CA VAL A 323 -20.54 33.09 -41.24
C VAL A 323 -20.94 32.74 -39.81
N GLY A 324 -21.49 33.72 -39.10
CA GLY A 324 -21.87 33.60 -37.70
C GLY A 324 -20.70 33.84 -36.74
N ASP A 325 -21.04 33.87 -35.45
CA ASP A 325 -20.09 34.05 -34.35
C ASP A 325 -19.74 32.70 -33.73
N PHE A 326 -18.56 32.62 -33.09
CA PHE A 326 -18.28 31.49 -32.22
C PHE A 326 -19.24 31.50 -31.01
N PRO A 327 -19.81 30.35 -30.64
CA PRO A 327 -20.71 30.28 -29.49
C PRO A 327 -19.95 30.45 -28.17
N ASP A 328 -20.57 31.08 -27.18
CA ASP A 328 -20.09 30.97 -25.79
C ASP A 328 -20.18 29.51 -25.33
N GLY A 329 -19.19 29.04 -24.57
CA GLY A 329 -19.21 27.68 -23.99
C GLY A 329 -17.89 27.23 -23.39
N ASN A 330 -17.71 25.92 -23.22
CA ASN A 330 -16.51 25.38 -22.58
C ASN A 330 -15.39 25.09 -23.58
N TYR A 331 -14.50 26.05 -23.79
CA TYR A 331 -13.30 25.89 -24.61
C TYR A 331 -12.12 25.22 -23.88
N SER A 332 -12.28 24.76 -22.63
CA SER A 332 -11.18 24.12 -21.88
C SER A 332 -10.70 22.80 -22.48
N GLN A 333 -11.44 22.24 -23.44
CA GLN A 333 -11.11 21.01 -24.17
C GLN A 333 -10.58 21.27 -25.59
N SER A 334 -10.50 22.53 -25.99
CA SER A 334 -9.86 22.94 -27.25
C SER A 334 -8.40 23.29 -26.98
N ASN A 335 -7.53 23.11 -27.98
CA ASN A 335 -6.13 23.53 -27.88
C ASN A 335 -5.88 24.79 -28.71
N LYS A 336 -6.45 24.86 -29.91
CA LYS A 336 -6.13 25.91 -30.87
C LYS A 336 -7.31 26.34 -31.74
N ILE A 337 -7.47 27.65 -31.92
CA ILE A 337 -8.36 28.28 -32.89
C ILE A 337 -7.51 29.24 -33.71
N GLU A 338 -7.28 28.91 -34.98
CA GLU A 338 -6.52 29.71 -35.93
C GLU A 338 -7.40 30.14 -37.10
N ILE A 339 -7.47 31.44 -37.32
CA ILE A 339 -8.22 32.00 -38.43
C ILE A 339 -7.37 33.01 -39.15
N GLN A 340 -7.28 32.86 -40.46
CA GLN A 340 -6.62 33.82 -41.33
C GLN A 340 -7.60 34.28 -42.41
N ASP A 341 -7.91 35.58 -42.38
CA ASP A 341 -8.89 36.25 -43.23
C ASP A 341 -10.36 35.78 -43.00
N GLY A 342 -11.35 36.58 -43.42
CA GLY A 342 -12.75 36.16 -43.60
C GLY A 342 -13.64 35.95 -42.36
N TYR A 343 -13.14 36.18 -41.14
CA TYR A 343 -13.96 36.28 -39.92
C TYR A 343 -14.21 37.74 -39.54
N ASN A 344 -15.48 38.09 -39.29
CA ASN A 344 -15.88 39.44 -38.86
C ASN A 344 -16.74 39.42 -37.57
N GLY A 345 -16.81 38.27 -36.91
CA GLY A 345 -17.67 38.05 -35.75
C GLY A 345 -17.08 38.58 -34.44
N VAL A 346 -17.83 38.41 -33.36
CA VAL A 346 -17.40 38.74 -32.00
C VAL A 346 -16.58 37.59 -31.41
N ILE A 347 -15.57 37.91 -30.62
CA ILE A 347 -14.81 36.90 -29.86
C ILE A 347 -15.51 36.72 -28.51
N PRO A 348 -16.05 35.52 -28.19
CA PRO A 348 -16.74 35.28 -26.93
C PRO A 348 -15.77 35.34 -25.74
N ASN A 349 -16.28 35.73 -24.57
CA ASN A 349 -15.47 35.76 -23.35
C ASN A 349 -14.92 34.38 -22.99
N SER A 350 -15.61 33.30 -23.37
CA SER A 350 -15.13 31.94 -23.14
C SER A 350 -13.84 31.58 -23.90
N PHE A 351 -13.41 32.37 -24.89
CA PHE A 351 -12.07 32.21 -25.48
C PHE A 351 -10.95 32.48 -24.46
N CYS A 352 -11.25 33.17 -23.36
CA CYS A 352 -10.34 33.27 -22.23
C CYS A 352 -10.03 31.90 -21.57
N LEU A 353 -10.67 30.80 -21.97
CA LEU A 353 -10.26 29.45 -21.57
C LEU A 353 -9.07 28.90 -22.38
N LEU A 354 -8.63 29.60 -23.44
CA LEU A 354 -7.57 29.21 -24.38
C LEU A 354 -6.36 30.16 -24.32
N PRO A 355 -5.55 30.13 -23.25
CA PRO A 355 -4.36 30.99 -23.16
C PRO A 355 -3.36 30.68 -24.29
N GLY A 356 -3.11 31.67 -25.16
CA GLY A 356 -2.21 31.50 -26.30
C GLY A 356 -2.71 30.53 -27.38
N GLY A 357 -3.95 30.06 -27.27
CA GLY A 357 -4.57 29.12 -28.23
C GLY A 357 -5.36 29.81 -29.34
N VAL A 358 -5.56 31.13 -29.27
CA VAL A 358 -6.37 31.89 -30.23
C VAL A 358 -5.46 32.74 -31.11
N GLN A 359 -5.45 32.46 -32.41
CA GLN A 359 -4.69 33.19 -33.41
C GLN A 359 -5.63 33.69 -34.49
N LEU A 360 -5.77 35.01 -34.61
CA LEU A 360 -6.61 35.66 -35.63
C LEU A 360 -5.74 36.62 -36.43
N VAL A 361 -5.61 36.35 -37.73
CA VAL A 361 -4.74 37.09 -38.64
C VAL A 361 -5.56 37.72 -39.75
N ARG A 362 -5.42 39.04 -39.96
CA ARG A 362 -6.13 39.81 -41.02
C ARG A 362 -7.65 39.59 -41.03
N THR A 363 -8.26 39.47 -39.85
CA THR A 363 -9.70 39.36 -39.67
C THR A 363 -10.34 40.74 -39.48
N GLY A 364 -11.67 40.83 -39.58
CA GLY A 364 -12.46 42.06 -39.39
C GLY A 364 -13.03 42.22 -37.98
N ILE A 365 -12.50 41.49 -36.99
CA ILE A 365 -12.87 41.67 -35.57
C ILE A 365 -12.64 43.12 -35.11
N THR A 366 -13.52 43.62 -34.24
CA THR A 366 -13.47 45.01 -33.74
C THR A 366 -13.14 45.12 -32.26
N SER A 367 -13.20 44.02 -31.52
CA SER A 367 -12.90 43.96 -30.08
C SER A 367 -12.40 42.58 -29.67
N VAL A 368 -11.65 42.52 -28.58
CA VAL A 368 -11.25 41.27 -27.90
C VAL A 368 -11.75 41.27 -26.44
N PRO A 369 -12.01 40.11 -25.81
CA PRO A 369 -12.30 40.00 -24.38
C PRO A 369 -11.22 40.66 -23.51
N THR A 370 -11.60 41.09 -22.30
CA THR A 370 -10.71 41.80 -21.38
C THR A 370 -9.48 41.00 -20.98
N CYS A 371 -9.55 39.65 -20.93
CA CYS A 371 -8.38 38.80 -20.69
C CYS A 371 -7.25 39.05 -21.70
N PHE A 372 -7.58 39.23 -22.99
CA PHE A 372 -6.59 39.53 -24.03
C PHE A 372 -6.15 41.01 -23.97
N GLN A 373 -7.05 41.93 -23.61
CA GLN A 373 -6.69 43.35 -23.43
C GLN A 373 -5.69 43.53 -22.28
N CYS A 374 -5.89 42.76 -21.21
CA CYS A 374 -5.07 42.76 -20.01
C CYS A 374 -3.63 42.32 -20.28
N ASP A 375 -3.46 41.23 -21.03
CA ASP A 375 -2.15 40.69 -21.38
C ASP A 375 -1.66 41.15 -22.77
N TRP A 376 -2.15 42.29 -23.25
CA TRP A 376 -1.82 42.78 -24.59
C TRP A 376 -0.29 42.97 -24.75
N GLY A 377 0.26 42.53 -25.88
CA GLY A 377 1.71 42.61 -26.15
C GLY A 377 2.56 41.47 -25.58
N THR A 378 1.95 40.53 -24.84
CA THR A 378 2.62 39.28 -24.43
C THR A 378 2.56 38.21 -25.52
N GLU A 379 3.36 37.14 -25.40
CA GLU A 379 3.33 36.01 -26.36
C GLU A 379 1.94 35.37 -26.49
N ASN A 380 1.14 35.36 -25.42
CA ASN A 380 -0.23 34.81 -25.43
C ASN A 380 -1.21 35.65 -26.26
N VAL A 381 -0.89 36.92 -26.55
CA VAL A 381 -1.75 37.88 -27.25
C VAL A 381 -1.13 38.40 -28.55
N ASN A 382 0.17 38.19 -28.78
CA ASN A 382 0.86 38.50 -30.05
C ASN A 382 0.40 37.63 -31.24
N LEU A 383 -0.72 36.93 -31.10
CA LEU A 383 -1.37 36.10 -32.09
C LEU A 383 -2.53 36.81 -32.83
N PHE A 384 -2.87 38.04 -32.43
CA PHE A 384 -3.78 38.94 -33.16
C PHE A 384 -2.97 39.82 -34.13
N ILE A 385 -2.82 39.40 -35.38
CA ILE A 385 -1.92 40.05 -36.35
C ILE A 385 -2.73 40.72 -37.46
N ASP A 386 -2.41 41.98 -37.79
CA ASP A 386 -2.99 42.74 -38.91
C ASP A 386 -4.54 42.84 -38.92
N ASN A 387 -5.18 42.79 -37.75
CA ASN A 387 -6.63 42.96 -37.61
C ASN A 387 -7.00 44.46 -37.60
N SER A 388 -7.20 45.04 -38.79
CA SER A 388 -7.42 46.50 -38.95
C SER A 388 -8.64 47.08 -38.22
N GLY A 389 -9.61 46.23 -37.85
CA GLY A 389 -10.79 46.63 -37.07
C GLY A 389 -10.53 46.79 -35.57
N LEU A 390 -9.44 46.24 -35.04
CA LEU A 390 -9.10 46.37 -33.62
C LEU A 390 -8.53 47.77 -33.33
N PRO A 391 -8.92 48.39 -32.20
CA PRO A 391 -8.23 49.59 -31.74
C PRO A 391 -6.79 49.27 -31.33
N VAL A 392 -5.96 50.31 -31.23
CA VAL A 392 -4.62 50.17 -30.65
C VAL A 392 -4.78 49.93 -29.15
N TYR A 393 -4.59 48.69 -28.72
CA TYR A 393 -4.58 48.34 -27.30
C TYR A 393 -3.21 48.60 -26.68
N THR A 394 -3.26 48.98 -25.40
CA THR A 394 -2.15 48.90 -24.45
C THR A 394 -2.58 47.97 -23.33
N PRO A 395 -1.65 47.28 -22.63
CA PRO A 395 -2.00 46.50 -21.43
C PRO A 395 -2.85 47.35 -20.48
N ASN A 396 -4.10 46.94 -20.25
CA ASN A 396 -5.01 47.66 -19.37
C ASN A 396 -6.07 46.70 -18.82
N CYS A 397 -6.15 46.62 -17.49
CA CYS A 397 -7.11 45.80 -16.75
C CYS A 397 -7.97 46.68 -15.85
N PRO A 398 -8.96 47.40 -16.40
CA PRO A 398 -9.71 48.40 -15.65
C PRO A 398 -10.56 47.81 -14.53
N ASN A 399 -10.93 46.53 -14.60
CA ASN A 399 -11.76 45.86 -13.60
C ASN A 399 -11.01 44.71 -12.89
N LEU A 400 -9.67 44.72 -12.87
CA LEU A 400 -8.90 43.73 -12.12
C LEU A 400 -9.27 43.81 -10.64
N ASP A 401 -9.90 42.76 -10.14
CA ASP A 401 -10.29 42.64 -8.75
C ASP A 401 -10.29 41.18 -8.31
N VAL A 402 -9.88 40.93 -7.06
CA VAL A 402 -9.99 39.62 -6.43
C VAL A 402 -11.18 39.66 -5.48
N VAL A 403 -12.26 39.01 -5.90
CA VAL A 403 -13.52 38.95 -5.15
C VAL A 403 -13.39 38.03 -3.93
N SER A 404 -12.74 36.88 -4.09
CA SER A 404 -12.53 35.95 -2.99
C SER A 404 -11.33 35.02 -3.23
N ASN A 405 -10.84 34.39 -2.16
CA ASN A 405 -9.90 33.30 -2.24
C ASN A 405 -10.20 32.24 -1.18
N THR A 406 -9.57 31.07 -1.29
CA THR A 406 -9.74 29.97 -0.33
C THR A 406 -9.13 30.31 1.04
N GLY A 407 -9.98 30.60 2.03
CA GLY A 407 -9.54 30.97 3.37
C GLY A 407 -9.08 29.82 4.29
N LYS A 408 -9.34 28.55 3.93
CA LYS A 408 -8.91 27.37 4.70
C LYS A 408 -8.16 26.39 3.81
N ILE A 409 -6.87 26.20 4.09
CA ILE A 409 -5.94 25.42 3.28
C ILE A 409 -5.46 24.19 4.07
N ASN A 410 -5.35 23.04 3.40
CA ASN A 410 -4.78 21.84 4.02
C ASN A 410 -3.29 22.08 4.33
N THR A 411 -2.82 21.54 5.46
CA THR A 411 -1.39 21.68 5.85
C THR A 411 -0.41 21.06 4.85
N PHE A 412 -0.87 20.12 4.02
CA PHE A 412 -0.15 19.48 2.92
C PHE A 412 -0.99 19.42 1.65
N ASN A 413 -0.37 19.52 0.48
CA ASN A 413 -1.04 19.61 -0.83
C ASN A 413 -2.15 20.68 -0.84
N GLY A 414 -1.92 21.77 -0.12
CA GLY A 414 -2.83 22.90 -0.02
C GLY A 414 -3.03 23.55 -1.39
N VAL A 415 -4.27 23.94 -1.67
CA VAL A 415 -4.64 24.59 -2.92
C VAL A 415 -5.48 25.81 -2.59
N MET A 416 -5.12 26.94 -3.18
CA MET A 416 -5.93 28.15 -3.15
C MET A 416 -6.63 28.33 -4.49
N ILE A 417 -7.96 28.42 -4.43
CA ILE A 417 -8.81 28.92 -5.50
C ILE A 417 -8.98 30.41 -5.29
N ILE A 418 -8.76 31.19 -6.34
CA ILE A 418 -8.88 32.64 -6.40
C ILE A 418 -10.01 32.95 -7.39
N GLU A 419 -10.99 33.72 -6.96
CA GLU A 419 -12.14 34.16 -7.77
C GLU A 419 -12.14 35.67 -7.86
N GLY A 420 -12.41 36.21 -9.05
CA GLY A 420 -12.30 37.62 -9.32
C GLY A 420 -12.72 38.00 -10.74
N THR A 421 -12.37 39.21 -11.14
CA THR A 421 -12.59 39.75 -12.47
C THR A 421 -11.26 40.19 -13.06
N ASP A 422 -11.10 40.01 -14.37
CA ASP A 422 -9.88 40.34 -15.11
C ASP A 422 -8.62 39.74 -14.47
N LEU A 423 -8.66 38.47 -14.04
CA LEU A 423 -7.53 37.77 -13.40
C LEU A 423 -6.51 37.24 -14.40
N GLY A 424 -6.84 37.17 -15.69
CA GLY A 424 -6.02 36.53 -16.71
C GLY A 424 -5.90 35.01 -16.54
N TRP A 425 -4.69 34.50 -16.75
CA TRP A 425 -4.40 33.05 -16.79
C TRP A 425 -3.33 32.57 -15.83
N ILE A 426 -2.39 33.46 -15.46
CA ILE A 426 -1.21 33.12 -14.67
C ILE A 426 -1.13 34.07 -13.48
N VAL A 427 -0.96 33.47 -12.30
CA VAL A 427 -0.65 34.20 -11.08
C VAL A 427 0.86 34.28 -10.93
N TYR A 428 1.37 35.46 -10.61
CA TYR A 428 2.78 35.71 -10.38
C TYR A 428 3.04 36.02 -8.90
N SER A 429 4.24 35.71 -8.41
CA SER A 429 4.71 36.27 -7.14
C SER A 429 4.86 37.78 -7.22
N GLU A 430 5.02 38.44 -6.07
CA GLU A 430 5.34 39.87 -5.99
C GLU A 430 6.57 40.27 -6.85
N THR A 431 7.54 39.36 -6.97
CA THR A 431 8.77 39.55 -7.76
C THR A 431 8.63 39.18 -9.23
N GLY A 432 7.44 38.75 -9.68
CA GLY A 432 7.18 38.41 -11.08
C GLY A 432 7.48 36.97 -11.49
N VAL A 433 7.70 36.06 -10.53
CA VAL A 433 7.89 34.64 -10.83
C VAL A 433 6.52 33.99 -11.04
N ALA A 434 6.32 33.32 -12.17
CA ALA A 434 5.07 32.61 -12.44
C ALA A 434 4.85 31.48 -11.40
N LEU A 435 3.68 31.48 -10.77
CA LEU A 435 3.23 30.38 -9.91
C LEU A 435 2.57 29.31 -10.78
N ASN A 436 2.62 28.06 -10.34
CA ASN A 436 1.96 26.96 -11.03
C ASN A 436 0.43 27.15 -10.99
N THR A 437 -0.10 27.80 -12.03
CA THR A 437 -1.48 28.25 -12.09
C THR A 437 -2.28 27.33 -12.99
N SER A 438 -3.44 26.90 -12.50
CA SER A 438 -4.43 26.18 -13.28
C SER A 438 -5.66 27.06 -13.47
N VAL A 439 -6.11 27.19 -14.72
CA VAL A 439 -7.27 27.99 -15.08
C VAL A 439 -8.52 27.13 -14.91
N MET A 440 -9.42 27.51 -14.01
CA MET A 440 -10.70 26.82 -13.81
C MET A 440 -11.82 27.48 -14.61
N VAL A 441 -11.86 28.82 -14.58
CA VAL A 441 -12.70 29.66 -15.45
C VAL A 441 -11.79 30.78 -15.93
N GLY A 442 -11.60 30.87 -17.25
CA GLY A 442 -10.73 31.86 -17.87
C GLY A 442 -11.07 33.26 -17.42
N ASN A 443 -10.06 34.05 -17.04
CA ASN A 443 -10.20 35.43 -16.57
C ASN A 443 -10.92 35.64 -15.22
N GLU A 444 -11.49 34.60 -14.60
CA GLU A 444 -12.35 34.75 -13.42
C GLU A 444 -11.98 33.84 -12.25
N LYS A 445 -11.48 32.64 -12.52
CA LYS A 445 -11.22 31.63 -11.48
C LYS A 445 -9.93 30.86 -11.74
N LEU A 446 -8.95 31.12 -10.88
CA LEU A 446 -7.62 30.53 -10.95
C LEU A 446 -7.34 29.67 -9.73
N LYS A 447 -6.49 28.66 -9.90
CA LYS A 447 -6.10 27.74 -8.84
C LYS A 447 -4.59 27.64 -8.77
N ILE A 448 -4.03 27.89 -7.59
CA ILE A 448 -2.59 27.80 -7.30
C ILE A 448 -2.31 26.85 -6.13
N PRO A 449 -1.18 26.11 -6.13
CA PRO A 449 -0.74 25.37 -4.97
C PRO A 449 -0.20 26.33 -3.89
N ILE A 450 -0.47 26.01 -2.64
CA ILE A 450 0.08 26.70 -1.47
C ILE A 450 1.11 25.78 -0.81
N PRO A 451 2.31 26.29 -0.45
CA PRO A 451 3.33 25.51 0.25
C PRO A 451 2.80 24.88 1.54
N GLU A 452 3.44 23.79 1.97
CA GLU A 452 3.14 23.18 3.26
C GLU A 452 3.37 24.16 4.43
N GLY A 453 2.51 24.06 5.45
CA GLY A 453 2.56 24.96 6.60
C GLY A 453 1.46 24.69 7.61
N THR A 454 1.42 25.52 8.65
CA THR A 454 0.49 25.43 9.78
C THR A 454 0.09 26.82 10.27
N GLY A 455 -0.95 26.93 11.10
CA GLY A 455 -1.29 28.17 11.79
C GLY A 455 -2.27 29.08 11.05
N ARG A 456 -2.49 30.26 11.64
CA ARG A 456 -3.45 31.28 11.15
C ARG A 456 -2.76 32.53 10.64
N PHE A 457 -3.55 33.39 9.97
CA PHE A 457 -3.15 34.71 9.49
C PHE A 457 -1.94 34.65 8.55
N LYS A 458 -1.91 33.62 7.70
CA LYS A 458 -0.91 33.51 6.64
C LYS A 458 -1.39 34.32 5.46
N ASN A 459 -0.44 34.78 4.65
CA ASN A 459 -0.75 35.42 3.39
C ASN A 459 0.26 35.05 2.34
N ILE A 460 -0.16 35.18 1.09
CA ILE A 460 0.71 35.20 -0.08
C ILE A 460 0.43 36.50 -0.84
N VAL A 461 1.50 37.15 -1.28
CA VAL A 461 1.41 38.35 -2.11
C VAL A 461 1.59 37.95 -3.56
N VAL A 462 0.59 38.25 -4.39
CA VAL A 462 0.55 37.87 -5.80
C VAL A 462 0.32 39.07 -6.71
N LYS A 463 0.65 38.92 -7.98
CA LYS A 463 0.32 39.85 -9.06
C LYS A 463 -0.36 39.11 -10.21
N PHE A 464 -1.22 39.80 -10.94
CA PHE A 464 -1.82 39.34 -12.19
C PHE A 464 -1.25 40.18 -13.33
N HIS A 465 -1.20 39.63 -14.54
CA HIS A 465 -0.75 40.35 -15.74
C HIS A 465 0.67 40.94 -15.65
N PHE A 466 1.55 40.36 -14.82
CA PHE A 466 2.88 40.91 -14.54
C PHE A 466 3.75 41.07 -15.79
N VAL A 467 3.65 40.14 -16.75
CA VAL A 467 4.45 40.18 -17.99
C VAL A 467 4.01 41.32 -18.91
N ALA A 468 2.71 41.62 -18.94
CA ALA A 468 2.17 42.71 -19.73
C ALA A 468 2.41 44.08 -19.07
N ASP A 469 2.26 44.14 -17.74
CA ASP A 469 2.56 45.32 -16.95
C ASP A 469 3.14 44.93 -15.57
N ALA A 470 4.46 45.10 -15.41
CA ALA A 470 5.17 44.82 -14.16
C ALA A 470 4.78 45.81 -13.02
N ALA A 471 4.18 46.96 -13.36
CA ALA A 471 3.74 47.98 -12.41
C ALA A 471 2.36 47.67 -11.79
N THR A 472 1.70 46.60 -12.20
CA THR A 472 0.46 46.09 -11.59
C THR A 472 0.56 46.01 -10.07
N ALA A 473 -0.50 46.45 -9.38
CA ALA A 473 -0.56 46.44 -7.93
C ALA A 473 -0.62 44.99 -7.40
N PRO A 474 0.10 44.67 -6.30
CA PRO A 474 0.02 43.35 -5.69
C PRO A 474 -1.28 43.17 -4.91
N PHE A 475 -1.77 41.93 -4.88
CA PHE A 475 -2.87 41.45 -4.05
C PHE A 475 -2.33 40.61 -2.91
N THR A 476 -2.77 40.90 -1.69
CA THR A 476 -2.51 40.05 -0.52
C THR A 476 -3.67 39.07 -0.35
N LEU A 477 -3.37 37.78 -0.46
CA LEU A 477 -4.35 36.71 -0.30
C LEU A 477 -4.17 36.06 1.07
N ASP A 478 -5.07 36.39 2.00
CA ASP A 478 -5.05 35.88 3.36
C ASP A 478 -5.70 34.50 3.47
N PHE A 479 -5.09 33.61 4.23
CA PHE A 479 -5.61 32.27 4.50
C PHE A 479 -5.15 31.73 5.86
N ASP A 480 -5.85 30.73 6.36
CA ASP A 480 -5.40 29.90 7.47
C ASP A 480 -5.17 28.48 6.99
N TYR A 481 -4.20 27.79 7.58
CA TYR A 481 -4.17 26.34 7.50
C TYR A 481 -5.30 25.75 8.36
N GLN A 482 -5.77 24.57 7.99
CA GLN A 482 -6.68 23.80 8.83
C GLN A 482 -6.01 23.49 10.18
N GLY A 483 -6.79 23.57 11.26
CA GLY A 483 -6.31 23.25 12.60
C GLY A 483 -6.11 21.75 12.80
N PRO A 484 -5.29 21.35 13.79
CA PRO A 484 -5.04 19.94 14.07
C PRO A 484 -6.34 19.22 14.45
N THR A 485 -6.44 17.95 14.08
CA THR A 485 -7.49 17.05 14.57
C THR A 485 -6.89 15.72 14.93
N ILE A 486 -7.40 15.05 15.97
CA ILE A 486 -6.93 13.74 16.40
C ILE A 486 -8.08 12.75 16.21
N SER A 487 -7.88 11.73 15.38
CA SER A 487 -8.86 10.67 15.14
C SER A 487 -8.76 9.55 16.18
N SER A 488 -7.54 9.22 16.60
CA SER A 488 -7.30 8.17 17.58
C SER A 488 -5.93 8.31 18.23
N ILE A 489 -5.74 7.57 19.32
CA ILE A 489 -4.49 7.46 20.05
C ILE A 489 -4.11 5.99 20.24
N ALA A 490 -2.83 5.72 20.43
CA ALA A 490 -2.31 4.41 20.78
C ALA A 490 -1.07 4.54 21.66
N GLY A 491 -0.78 3.51 22.46
CA GLY A 491 0.51 3.37 23.12
C GLY A 491 1.42 2.42 22.36
N SER A 492 2.70 2.75 22.31
CA SER A 492 3.71 1.89 21.71
C SER A 492 5.07 2.20 22.30
N GLU A 493 5.73 1.21 22.91
CA GLU A 493 7.09 1.34 23.46
C GLU A 493 7.23 2.52 24.45
N SER A 494 6.26 2.68 25.37
CA SER A 494 6.18 3.81 26.30
C SER A 494 5.99 5.19 25.66
N LYS A 495 5.63 5.27 24.37
CA LYS A 495 5.30 6.52 23.66
C LYS A 495 3.80 6.62 23.40
N LEU A 496 3.26 7.83 23.51
CA LEU A 496 1.92 8.14 23.03
C LEU A 496 1.98 8.45 21.53
N VAL A 497 1.22 7.70 20.73
CA VAL A 497 1.08 7.89 19.29
C VAL A 497 -0.29 8.47 19.00
N LEU A 498 -0.33 9.61 18.29
CA LEU A 498 -1.55 10.27 17.86
C LEU A 498 -1.71 10.06 16.36
N PHE A 499 -2.90 9.65 15.94
CA PHE A 499 -3.30 9.62 14.54
C PHE A 499 -4.35 10.71 14.32
N GLY A 500 -4.24 11.41 13.20
CA GLY A 500 -5.12 12.53 12.90
C GLY A 500 -4.77 13.23 11.61
N GLU A 501 -5.04 14.53 11.56
CA GLU A 501 -4.75 15.39 10.41
C GLU A 501 -4.26 16.75 10.87
N ASN A 502 -3.60 17.47 9.97
CA ASN A 502 -3.17 18.85 10.14
C ASN A 502 -2.18 19.13 11.28
N PHE A 503 -1.31 18.18 11.61
CA PHE A 503 -0.23 18.41 12.58
C PHE A 503 0.97 19.21 12.02
N GLY A 504 1.14 19.23 10.69
CA GLY A 504 2.34 19.76 10.04
C GLY A 504 3.58 18.88 10.22
N VAL A 505 4.76 19.43 9.90
CA VAL A 505 6.06 18.73 10.00
C VAL A 505 7.04 19.42 10.94
N ASN A 506 6.77 20.67 11.35
CA ASN A 506 7.67 21.44 12.20
C ASN A 506 7.31 21.26 13.68
N LYS A 507 8.06 20.40 14.38
CA LYS A 507 7.87 20.18 15.83
C LYS A 507 8.06 21.43 16.70
N SER A 508 8.77 22.45 16.22
CA SER A 508 9.08 23.66 17.02
C SER A 508 7.84 24.53 17.28
N VAL A 509 6.76 24.34 16.53
CA VAL A 509 5.49 25.06 16.70
C VAL A 509 4.40 24.21 17.36
N ILE A 510 4.76 23.03 17.88
CA ILE A 510 3.81 22.06 18.45
C ILE A 510 3.99 21.99 19.96
N THR A 511 2.87 22.10 20.68
CA THR A 511 2.79 21.75 22.10
C THR A 511 1.81 20.61 22.27
N LEU A 512 2.30 19.47 22.76
CA LEU A 512 1.50 18.29 23.10
C LEU A 512 1.34 18.23 24.61
N ILE A 513 0.10 18.22 25.11
CA ILE A 513 -0.22 18.03 26.52
C ILE A 513 -1.12 16.80 26.62
N ALA A 514 -0.73 15.86 27.47
CA ALA A 514 -1.50 14.65 27.72
C ALA A 514 -1.56 14.39 29.23
N ALA A 515 -2.72 13.99 29.73
CA ALA A 515 -2.97 13.81 31.17
C ALA A 515 -2.52 15.00 32.03
N GLY A 516 -2.79 16.22 31.56
CA GLY A 516 -2.39 17.48 32.21
C GLY A 516 -0.88 17.77 32.22
N ARG A 517 -0.05 16.98 31.52
CA ARG A 517 1.41 17.16 31.45
C ARG A 517 1.85 17.47 30.02
N GLN A 518 2.71 18.46 29.88
CA GLN A 518 3.34 18.76 28.59
C GLN A 518 4.38 17.69 28.24
N LEU A 519 4.31 17.16 27.02
CA LEU A 519 5.21 16.15 26.48
C LEU A 519 6.13 16.73 25.42
N GLY A 520 7.33 16.18 25.30
CA GLY A 520 8.16 16.39 24.11
C GLY A 520 7.62 15.58 22.92
N VAL A 521 7.84 16.09 21.71
CA VAL A 521 7.44 15.47 20.45
C VAL A 521 8.67 14.85 19.79
N ASN A 522 8.69 13.52 19.71
CA ASN A 522 9.77 12.74 19.11
C ASN A 522 9.74 12.86 17.58
N SER A 523 8.58 12.61 16.97
CA SER A 523 8.37 12.69 15.52
C SER A 523 6.99 13.24 15.19
N VAL A 524 6.88 13.94 14.05
CA VAL A 524 5.61 14.47 13.56
C VAL A 524 5.58 14.49 12.04
N THR A 525 4.41 14.15 11.51
CA THR A 525 4.00 14.26 10.11
C THR A 525 2.58 14.84 10.09
N HIS A 526 2.08 15.24 8.93
CA HIS A 526 0.74 15.83 8.81
C HIS A 526 -0.40 15.02 9.45
N GLY A 527 -0.29 13.69 9.52
CA GLY A 527 -1.34 12.84 10.11
C GLY A 527 -0.90 11.93 11.25
N ARG A 528 0.34 12.05 11.72
CA ARG A 528 0.86 11.21 12.80
C ARG A 528 1.87 11.95 13.65
N MET A 529 1.73 11.86 14.98
CA MET A 529 2.62 12.46 15.96
C MET A 529 3.00 11.42 17.02
N GLU A 530 4.26 11.42 17.46
CA GLU A 530 4.74 10.59 18.58
C GLU A 530 5.31 11.46 19.68
N SER A 531 4.97 11.15 20.94
CA SER A 531 5.65 11.73 22.09
C SER A 531 7.05 11.15 22.28
N ASP A 532 7.85 11.82 23.10
CA ASP A 532 9.04 11.22 23.70
C ASP A 532 8.66 9.99 24.56
N PRO A 533 9.55 8.99 24.69
CA PRO A 533 9.28 7.78 25.46
C PRO A 533 9.24 8.04 26.97
N GLY A 534 8.50 7.21 27.70
CA GLY A 534 8.46 7.19 29.17
C GLY A 534 7.28 7.95 29.79
N PHE A 535 6.31 8.39 28.98
CA PHE A 535 5.11 9.06 29.49
C PHE A 535 3.98 8.08 29.84
N ILE A 536 3.61 7.19 28.92
CA ILE A 536 2.53 6.23 29.15
C ILE A 536 3.03 5.03 29.96
N MET A 537 2.19 4.55 30.88
CA MET A 537 2.49 3.42 31.76
C MET A 537 2.10 2.06 31.16
N TYR A 538 1.25 2.06 30.12
CA TYR A 538 0.72 0.87 29.45
C TYR A 538 0.27 1.19 28.02
N ASP A 539 0.23 0.18 27.16
CA ASP A 539 0.03 0.35 25.70
C ASP A 539 -1.39 0.02 25.20
N SER A 540 -2.26 -0.58 26.02
CA SER A 540 -3.60 -1.05 25.63
C SER A 540 -4.74 -0.45 26.45
N ASN A 541 -5.88 -0.20 25.81
CA ASN A 541 -7.07 0.41 26.42
C ASN A 541 -6.77 1.73 27.15
N ILE A 542 -6.02 2.62 26.49
CA ILE A 542 -5.59 3.87 27.09
C ILE A 542 -6.74 4.88 27.08
N THR A 543 -7.12 5.31 28.28
CA THR A 543 -8.05 6.42 28.50
C THR A 543 -7.25 7.65 28.95
N LEU A 544 -7.26 8.75 28.20
CA LEU A 544 -6.56 10.00 28.60
C LEU A 544 -7.11 11.25 27.92
N SER A 545 -6.84 12.41 28.52
CA SER A 545 -7.08 13.72 27.94
C SER A 545 -5.87 14.15 27.10
N VAL A 546 -6.11 14.58 25.87
CA VAL A 546 -5.07 15.07 24.95
C VAL A 546 -5.43 16.45 24.45
N GLN A 547 -4.46 17.35 24.54
CA GLN A 547 -4.49 18.69 23.96
C GLN A 547 -3.28 18.83 23.04
N VAL A 548 -3.53 19.25 21.80
CA VAL A 548 -2.50 19.56 20.82
C VAL A 548 -2.70 21.00 20.36
N LEU A 549 -1.64 21.81 20.51
CA LEU A 549 -1.56 23.16 19.98
C LEU A 549 -0.53 23.16 18.84
N VAL A 550 -0.94 23.51 17.62
CA VAL A 550 -0.07 23.64 16.44
C VAL A 550 -0.14 25.06 15.93
N ASP A 551 0.96 25.82 16.04
CA ASP A 551 1.09 27.20 15.54
C ASP A 551 -0.12 28.10 15.90
N GLY A 552 -0.52 28.06 17.18
CA GLY A 552 -1.63 28.84 17.72
C GLY A 552 -3.04 28.26 17.49
N GLN A 553 -3.14 27.06 16.90
CA GLN A 553 -4.41 26.35 16.67
C GLN A 553 -4.54 25.15 17.61
N GLU A 554 -5.61 25.11 18.39
CA GLU A 554 -5.80 24.14 19.47
C GLU A 554 -6.82 23.06 19.09
N TYR A 555 -6.53 21.83 19.50
CA TYR A 555 -7.46 20.70 19.53
C TYR A 555 -7.38 20.02 20.91
N TYR A 556 -8.53 19.79 21.54
CA TYR A 556 -8.64 19.10 22.81
C TYR A 556 -9.66 17.98 22.69
N GLN A 557 -9.30 16.78 23.14
CA GLN A 557 -10.22 15.66 23.23
C GLN A 557 -9.83 14.71 24.37
N THR A 558 -10.85 14.18 25.04
CA THR A 558 -10.73 13.02 25.91
C THR A 558 -10.95 11.76 25.10
N PHE A 559 -9.99 10.85 25.14
CA PHE A 559 -10.09 9.52 24.56
C PHE A 559 -10.43 8.53 25.66
N ASP A 560 -11.47 7.73 25.44
CA ASP A 560 -11.92 6.70 26.38
C ASP A 560 -11.92 5.34 25.70
N ALA A 561 -11.29 4.36 26.34
CA ALA A 561 -11.21 2.99 25.87
C ALA A 561 -12.45 2.15 26.22
N GLY A 562 -13.27 2.59 27.19
CA GLY A 562 -14.46 1.87 27.61
C GLY A 562 -15.02 2.33 28.96
N GLN A 563 -16.10 1.72 29.42
CA GLN A 563 -16.76 2.13 30.67
C GLN A 563 -15.91 1.74 31.89
N PRO A 564 -15.43 2.69 32.70
CA PRO A 564 -14.57 2.37 33.83
C PRO A 564 -15.32 1.65 34.95
N VAL A 565 -14.68 0.63 35.53
CA VAL A 565 -15.21 -0.12 36.67
C VAL A 565 -14.08 -0.41 37.65
N LEU A 566 -14.32 -0.21 38.94
CA LEU A 566 -13.44 -0.67 40.02
C LEU A 566 -14.07 -1.90 40.67
N TYR A 567 -13.35 -3.02 40.71
CA TYR A 567 -13.89 -4.30 41.17
C TYR A 567 -14.06 -4.37 42.68
N GLN A 568 -15.09 -5.12 43.08
CA GLN A 568 -15.39 -5.46 44.47
C GLN A 568 -15.33 -6.99 44.65
N PRO A 569 -14.91 -7.48 45.84
CA PRO A 569 -14.55 -6.73 47.04
C PRO A 569 -13.23 -5.97 46.89
N LEU A 570 -13.13 -4.81 47.56
CA LEU A 570 -11.91 -4.01 47.59
C LEU A 570 -10.81 -4.71 48.41
N PRO A 571 -9.52 -4.44 48.13
CA PRO A 571 -8.42 -4.98 48.92
C PRO A 571 -8.50 -4.53 50.38
N VAL A 572 -7.97 -5.35 51.28
CA VAL A 572 -7.78 -5.00 52.68
C VAL A 572 -6.49 -4.19 52.81
N LEU A 573 -6.53 -3.08 53.56
CA LEU A 573 -5.33 -2.30 53.89
C LEU A 573 -4.87 -2.64 55.31
N TYR A 574 -3.62 -2.34 55.61
CA TYR A 574 -2.99 -2.63 56.90
C TYR A 574 -2.54 -1.37 57.63
N SER A 575 -2.55 -1.45 58.95
CA SER A 575 -2.27 -0.31 59.83
C SER A 575 -0.86 0.27 59.66
N THR A 576 0.08 -0.53 59.15
CA THR A 576 1.48 -0.18 58.93
C THR A 576 1.75 0.59 57.64
N GLY A 577 0.75 0.78 56.77
CA GLY A 577 0.96 1.34 55.43
C GLY A 577 1.58 0.31 54.48
N GLY A 578 1.88 0.73 53.25
CA GLY A 578 2.53 -0.13 52.26
C GLY A 578 2.10 0.16 50.83
N TYR A 579 2.08 -0.89 50.01
CA TYR A 579 1.49 -0.85 48.66
C TYR A 579 0.18 -1.64 48.68
N VAL A 580 -0.78 -1.21 47.88
CA VAL A 580 -2.05 -1.91 47.70
C VAL A 580 -2.42 -1.93 46.23
N GLU A 581 -2.97 -3.05 45.79
CA GLU A 581 -3.45 -3.25 44.43
C GLU A 581 -4.97 -3.13 44.37
N PHE A 582 -5.46 -2.22 43.53
CA PHE A 582 -6.87 -2.12 43.19
C PHE A 582 -7.08 -2.64 41.77
N TYR A 583 -8.05 -3.53 41.59
CA TYR A 583 -8.37 -4.13 40.29
C TYR A 583 -9.63 -3.52 39.68
N GLY A 584 -9.71 -3.50 38.35
CA GLY A 584 -10.83 -2.94 37.60
C GLY A 584 -10.72 -3.15 36.10
N GLU A 585 -11.48 -2.36 35.34
CA GLU A 585 -11.44 -2.27 33.89
C GLU A 585 -11.49 -0.82 33.42
N TYR A 586 -10.83 -0.56 32.28
CA TYR A 586 -10.69 0.75 31.65
C TYR A 586 -10.17 1.86 32.59
N LEU A 587 -9.29 1.50 33.53
CA LEU A 587 -8.71 2.41 34.51
C LEU A 587 -7.70 3.37 33.85
N THR A 588 -7.73 4.65 34.24
CA THR A 588 -6.78 5.66 33.74
C THR A 588 -5.78 6.10 34.80
N PHE A 589 -4.54 6.38 34.40
CA PHE A 589 -3.56 7.08 35.23
C PHE A 589 -3.69 8.61 35.14
N ASP A 590 -4.56 9.11 34.26
CA ASP A 590 -4.81 10.53 34.07
C ASP A 590 -5.63 11.10 35.24
N THR A 591 -4.93 11.71 36.20
CA THR A 591 -5.54 12.33 37.38
C THR A 591 -6.38 13.58 37.09
N THR A 592 -6.41 14.05 35.83
CA THR A 592 -7.38 15.08 35.41
C THR A 592 -8.76 14.48 35.10
N LEU A 593 -8.82 13.18 34.82
CA LEU A 593 -10.04 12.44 34.50
C LEU A 593 -10.51 11.52 35.61
N MET A 594 -9.59 11.15 36.53
CA MET A 594 -9.90 10.29 37.67
C MET A 594 -9.43 10.87 39.01
N ASN A 595 -10.16 10.52 40.07
CA ASN A 595 -9.77 10.80 41.46
C ASN A 595 -10.17 9.62 42.35
N MET A 596 -9.27 9.21 43.25
CA MET A 596 -9.53 8.20 44.26
C MET A 596 -9.15 8.75 45.62
N THR A 597 -10.10 8.75 46.57
CA THR A 597 -9.88 9.23 47.93
C THR A 597 -10.30 8.18 48.95
N MET A 598 -9.55 8.05 50.05
CA MET A 598 -9.87 7.22 51.20
C MET A 598 -9.85 8.09 52.46
N GLY A 599 -11.02 8.32 53.07
CA GLY A 599 -11.16 9.34 54.11
C GLY A 599 -10.71 10.71 53.59
N ASP A 600 -9.76 11.35 54.28
CA ASP A 600 -9.17 12.63 53.87
C ASP A 600 -7.94 12.48 52.94
N GLN A 601 -7.51 11.25 52.63
CA GLN A 601 -6.33 11.00 51.79
C GLN A 601 -6.70 10.89 50.31
N VAL A 602 -5.92 11.54 49.44
CA VAL A 602 -6.05 11.47 47.97
C VAL A 602 -5.10 10.40 47.43
N LEU A 603 -5.61 9.19 47.23
CA LEU A 603 -4.86 8.03 46.77
C LEU A 603 -4.41 8.14 45.31
N SER A 604 -5.16 8.84 44.45
CA SER A 604 -4.79 9.05 43.04
C SER A 604 -3.43 9.74 42.86
N ASN A 605 -3.02 10.57 43.82
CA ASN A 605 -1.70 11.22 43.80
C ASN A 605 -0.54 10.27 44.17
N GLN A 606 -0.84 9.08 44.68
CA GLN A 606 0.13 8.11 45.16
C GLN A 606 0.21 6.84 44.29
N ILE A 607 -0.39 6.86 43.09
CA ILE A 607 -0.27 5.78 42.10
C ILE A 607 1.20 5.64 41.69
N GLN A 608 1.75 4.45 41.92
CA GLN A 608 3.13 4.10 41.58
C GLN A 608 3.21 3.37 40.24
N GLN A 609 2.20 2.54 39.95
CA GLN A 609 2.00 1.88 38.67
C GLN A 609 0.51 1.80 38.37
N SER A 610 0.17 1.81 37.08
CA SER A 610 -1.20 1.66 36.62
C SER A 610 -1.22 0.96 35.27
N THR A 611 -2.22 0.12 35.06
CA THR A 611 -2.68 -0.34 33.75
C THR A 611 -4.16 0.01 33.57
N SER A 612 -4.75 -0.37 32.44
CA SER A 612 -6.19 -0.33 32.25
C SER A 612 -6.98 -1.28 33.17
N THR A 613 -6.32 -2.16 33.93
CA THR A 613 -6.99 -3.13 34.82
C THR A 613 -6.52 -3.11 36.26
N PHE A 614 -5.46 -2.36 36.60
CA PHE A 614 -5.03 -2.25 38.00
C PHE A 614 -4.37 -0.91 38.34
N TYR A 615 -4.41 -0.56 39.64
CA TYR A 615 -3.58 0.46 40.26
C TYR A 615 -2.71 -0.15 41.36
N LEU A 616 -1.41 0.15 41.37
CA LEU A 616 -0.54 -0.06 42.53
C LEU A 616 -0.35 1.29 43.24
N ILE A 617 -0.91 1.42 44.43
CA ILE A 617 -0.92 2.67 45.19
C ILE A 617 -0.07 2.49 46.45
N LYS A 618 0.84 3.43 46.68
CA LYS A 618 1.55 3.51 47.96
C LYS A 618 0.72 4.33 48.95
N TYR A 619 0.53 3.84 50.16
CA TYR A 619 -0.19 4.55 51.21
C TYR A 619 0.61 4.54 52.52
N ASP A 620 0.50 5.64 53.26
CA ASP A 620 1.16 5.79 54.56
C ASP A 620 0.44 4.97 55.64
N PRO A 621 1.04 4.75 56.83
CA PRO A 621 0.37 4.09 57.96
C PRO A 621 -0.97 4.75 58.32
N ILE A 622 -2.02 3.95 58.50
CA ILE A 622 -3.39 4.40 58.78
C ILE A 622 -3.95 3.63 59.97
N PRO A 623 -4.62 4.26 60.96
CA PRO A 623 -5.20 3.51 62.08
C PRO A 623 -6.21 2.43 61.65
N VAL A 624 -6.28 1.33 62.39
CA VAL A 624 -7.26 0.26 62.19
C VAL A 624 -8.69 0.82 62.21
N GLY A 625 -9.51 0.46 61.20
CA GLY A 625 -10.87 0.99 61.07
C GLY A 625 -11.50 0.77 59.71
N GLN A 626 -12.65 1.38 59.49
CA GLN A 626 -13.32 1.44 58.19
C GLN A 626 -13.29 2.88 57.68
N TYR A 627 -12.82 3.06 56.45
CA TYR A 627 -12.69 4.38 55.83
C TYR A 627 -13.58 4.47 54.58
N PRO A 628 -14.25 5.60 54.33
CA PRO A 628 -14.98 5.79 53.09
C PRO A 628 -14.00 5.89 51.92
N LEU A 629 -14.16 5.03 50.91
CA LEU A 629 -13.47 5.12 49.64
C LEU A 629 -14.41 5.74 48.60
N VAL A 630 -13.96 6.78 47.92
CA VAL A 630 -14.64 7.38 46.78
C VAL A 630 -13.72 7.32 45.56
N PHE A 631 -14.17 6.65 44.51
CA PHE A 631 -13.50 6.60 43.21
C PHE A 631 -14.39 7.24 42.16
N ASN A 632 -13.84 8.19 41.41
CA ASN A 632 -14.50 8.87 40.31
C ASN A 632 -13.63 8.77 39.06
N GLN A 633 -14.20 8.36 37.93
CA GLN A 633 -13.54 8.41 36.62
C GLN A 633 -14.59 8.62 35.53
N LEU A 634 -14.45 9.69 34.72
CA LEU A 634 -15.31 9.96 33.55
C LEU A 634 -16.83 9.79 33.79
N GLY A 635 -17.31 10.15 34.99
CA GLY A 635 -18.72 10.03 35.37
C GLY A 635 -19.12 8.72 36.05
N TYR A 636 -18.28 7.68 36.02
CA TYR A 636 -18.41 6.55 36.94
C TYR A 636 -18.02 6.99 38.35
N GLN A 637 -18.89 6.71 39.32
CA GLN A 637 -18.66 7.01 40.72
C GLN A 637 -18.93 5.75 41.56
N LEU A 638 -17.92 5.33 42.30
CA LEU A 638 -18.04 4.32 43.34
C LEU A 638 -17.81 4.98 44.70
N SER A 639 -18.80 4.85 45.60
CA SER A 639 -18.65 5.21 47.01
C SER A 639 -18.94 3.98 47.86
N THR A 640 -17.94 3.54 48.61
CA THR A 640 -18.00 2.34 49.46
C THR A 640 -17.08 2.51 50.67
N VAL A 641 -16.91 1.48 51.48
CA VAL A 641 -15.96 1.46 52.59
C VAL A 641 -14.83 0.48 52.31
N VAL A 642 -13.62 0.85 52.71
CA VAL A 642 -12.45 -0.04 52.72
C VAL A 642 -12.02 -0.29 54.16
N THR A 643 -11.63 -1.53 54.46
CA THR A 643 -11.26 -1.93 55.81
C THR A 643 -9.75 -1.89 55.97
N VAL A 644 -9.27 -1.17 56.98
CA VAL A 644 -7.89 -1.20 57.45
C VAL A 644 -7.83 -2.12 58.67
N ARG A 645 -7.09 -3.22 58.56
CA ARG A 645 -6.90 -4.19 59.64
C ARG A 645 -5.61 -3.91 60.41
N ASP A 646 -5.58 -4.35 61.66
CA ASP A 646 -4.31 -4.43 62.36
C ASP A 646 -3.44 -5.48 61.69
N ALA A 647 -2.15 -5.22 61.61
CA ALA A 647 -1.19 -6.22 61.20
C ALA A 647 -0.94 -7.20 62.36
N ASP A 648 -2.00 -7.82 62.89
CA ASP A 648 -1.90 -8.80 63.97
C ASP A 648 -1.83 -10.23 63.43
N SER A 649 -0.76 -10.88 63.85
CA SER A 649 -0.06 -12.02 63.26
C SER A 649 -0.82 -13.35 63.26
N ILE A 650 -0.89 -13.99 62.09
CA ILE A 650 -0.48 -15.40 62.00
C ILE A 650 0.95 -15.35 61.46
N PRO A 651 1.99 -15.61 62.27
CA PRO A 651 3.35 -15.44 61.79
C PRO A 651 3.61 -16.37 60.61
N CYS A 652 4.22 -15.85 59.55
CA CYS A 652 4.76 -16.68 58.48
C CYS A 652 5.64 -17.79 59.09
N LYS A 653 5.58 -18.98 58.50
CA LYS A 653 6.31 -20.15 58.99
C LYS A 653 7.84 -19.96 58.82
N GLY A 654 8.59 -20.81 59.52
CA GLY A 654 10.06 -20.84 59.47
C GLY A 654 10.74 -20.32 60.74
N THR A 655 11.91 -20.86 61.04
CA THR A 655 12.76 -20.42 62.16
C THR A 655 14.20 -20.20 61.68
N PRO A 656 14.65 -18.95 61.48
CA PRO A 656 13.91 -17.69 61.59
C PRO A 656 12.76 -17.56 60.55
N ILE A 657 11.77 -16.71 60.83
CA ILE A 657 10.59 -16.47 59.96
C ILE A 657 11.05 -16.16 58.53
N CYS A 658 10.48 -16.87 57.54
CA CYS A 658 10.86 -16.76 56.12
C CYS A 658 12.37 -16.92 55.86
N GLY A 659 13.05 -17.78 56.62
CA GLY A 659 14.49 -17.99 56.51
C GLY A 659 15.34 -16.81 57.01
N GLY A 660 14.70 -15.77 57.57
CA GLY A 660 15.31 -14.54 58.04
C GLY A 660 15.27 -13.40 57.00
N PRO A 661 15.53 -12.14 57.41
CA PRO A 661 15.35 -10.95 56.57
C PRO A 661 16.28 -10.89 55.34
N SER A 662 17.35 -11.69 55.29
CA SER A 662 18.22 -11.83 54.11
C SER A 662 17.69 -12.83 53.09
N LYS A 663 16.67 -13.61 53.44
CA LYS A 663 16.12 -14.70 52.61
C LYS A 663 14.67 -14.49 52.22
N GLY A 664 13.86 -13.85 53.07
CA GLY A 664 12.48 -13.53 52.75
C GLY A 664 11.85 -12.52 53.69
N ILE A 665 10.72 -11.96 53.25
CA ILE A 665 9.88 -11.03 54.01
C ILE A 665 8.49 -11.65 54.12
N CYS A 666 7.90 -11.57 55.31
CA CYS A 666 6.53 -12.04 55.54
C CYS A 666 5.53 -10.99 55.06
N ILE A 667 4.73 -11.30 54.04
CA ILE A 667 3.67 -10.43 53.49
C ILE A 667 2.39 -11.28 53.43
N ASP A 668 1.29 -10.79 54.02
CA ASP A 668 0.00 -11.49 54.04
C ASP A 668 0.05 -12.95 54.53
N ASN A 669 0.87 -13.22 55.54
CA ASN A 669 1.13 -14.57 56.08
C ASN A 669 1.82 -15.54 55.11
N LYS A 670 2.39 -15.02 54.00
CA LYS A 670 3.18 -15.76 53.02
C LYS A 670 4.62 -15.21 52.99
N CYS A 671 5.59 -16.09 52.78
CA CYS A 671 6.97 -15.66 52.62
C CYS A 671 7.24 -15.23 51.17
N GLU A 672 7.53 -13.95 50.97
CA GLU A 672 8.11 -13.46 49.72
C GLU A 672 9.63 -13.59 49.78
N CYS A 673 10.18 -14.46 48.95
CA CYS A 673 11.58 -14.78 49.00
C CYS A 673 12.44 -13.77 48.24
N VAL A 674 13.49 -13.30 48.90
CA VAL A 674 14.54 -12.49 48.28
C VAL A 674 15.36 -13.41 47.38
N SER A 675 15.45 -13.08 46.10
CA SER A 675 16.24 -13.88 45.15
C SER A 675 17.68 -14.09 45.66
N PRO A 676 18.25 -15.31 45.62
CA PRO A 676 17.77 -16.51 44.91
C PRO A 676 16.91 -17.48 45.75
N TRP A 677 16.48 -17.12 46.95
CA TRP A 677 15.73 -18.01 47.84
C TRP A 677 14.31 -18.30 47.31
N ARG A 678 13.80 -19.50 47.58
CA ARG A 678 12.51 -20.04 47.14
C ARG A 678 11.93 -20.98 48.21
N GLY A 679 10.70 -21.47 47.98
CA GLY A 679 9.96 -22.36 48.88
C GLY A 679 9.05 -21.62 49.85
N GLU A 680 8.08 -22.33 50.45
CA GLU A 680 7.05 -21.77 51.36
C GLU A 680 7.63 -20.93 52.51
N ILE A 681 8.87 -21.23 52.93
CA ILE A 681 9.57 -20.54 54.03
C ILE A 681 10.92 -19.91 53.60
N CYS A 682 11.16 -19.74 52.30
CA CYS A 682 12.40 -19.17 51.74
C CYS A 682 13.68 -19.86 52.20
N ASP A 683 13.63 -21.18 52.30
CA ASP A 683 14.72 -22.03 52.78
C ASP A 683 15.51 -22.71 51.66
N SER A 684 15.08 -22.55 50.41
CA SER A 684 15.62 -23.33 49.28
C SER A 684 16.26 -22.42 48.24
N THR A 685 17.26 -22.92 47.51
CA THR A 685 17.84 -22.22 46.36
C THR A 685 17.90 -23.13 45.13
N PRO A 686 17.64 -22.61 43.92
CA PRO A 686 17.74 -23.39 42.68
C PRO A 686 19.13 -24.00 42.48
N ILE A 687 19.17 -25.24 42.01
CA ILE A 687 20.37 -25.93 41.52
C ILE A 687 20.11 -26.50 40.13
N ILE A 688 21.17 -26.87 39.43
CA ILE A 688 21.07 -27.39 38.07
C ILE A 688 20.56 -28.83 38.12
N ILE A 689 19.45 -29.14 37.44
CA ILE A 689 19.10 -30.52 37.13
C ILE A 689 20.20 -31.06 36.21
N PRO A 690 20.90 -32.16 36.56
CA PRO A 690 21.94 -32.73 35.72
C PRO A 690 21.45 -32.92 34.27
N PRO A 691 22.23 -32.50 33.25
CA PRO A 691 21.80 -32.62 31.86
C PRO A 691 21.53 -34.09 31.49
N LEU A 692 20.37 -34.35 30.90
CA LEU A 692 19.95 -35.70 30.54
C LEU A 692 20.08 -35.98 29.06
N ASP A 693 20.35 -37.25 28.77
CA ASP A 693 19.99 -37.85 27.50
C ASP A 693 18.47 -38.11 27.50
N PRO A 694 17.73 -37.64 26.50
CA PRO A 694 16.27 -37.76 26.46
C PRO A 694 15.87 -39.24 26.36
N ASN A 695 14.81 -39.63 27.08
CA ASN A 695 14.17 -40.92 26.82
C ASN A 695 13.59 -40.88 25.39
N THR A 696 13.86 -41.87 24.55
CA THR A 696 13.39 -41.87 23.15
C THR A 696 12.02 -42.53 22.97
N SER A 697 11.48 -43.15 24.02
CA SER A 697 10.23 -43.91 23.99
C SER A 697 9.03 -43.17 24.60
N GLU A 698 9.28 -42.17 25.44
CA GLU A 698 8.28 -41.33 26.10
C GLU A 698 8.88 -39.97 26.50
N PRO A 699 8.06 -38.91 26.63
CA PRO A 699 8.49 -37.59 27.09
C PRO A 699 8.68 -37.62 28.60
N SER A 700 9.57 -38.50 29.07
CA SER A 700 9.95 -38.58 30.47
C SER A 700 11.36 -38.06 30.70
N VAL A 701 11.51 -37.40 31.84
CA VAL A 701 12.78 -36.91 32.35
C VAL A 701 13.12 -37.80 33.53
N ASN A 702 14.14 -38.64 33.39
CA ASN A 702 14.71 -39.43 34.48
C ASN A 702 16.12 -38.91 34.80
N SER A 703 16.27 -38.15 35.88
CA SER A 703 17.54 -37.53 36.26
C SER A 703 18.03 -38.02 37.60
N THR A 704 19.33 -38.30 37.72
CA THR A 704 19.96 -38.49 39.02
C THR A 704 21.11 -37.53 39.23
N ASP A 705 21.17 -36.91 40.42
CA ASP A 705 22.33 -36.12 40.86
C ASP A 705 23.36 -36.96 41.65
N GLY A 706 23.16 -38.29 41.68
CA GLY A 706 23.92 -39.24 42.48
C GLY A 706 23.42 -39.42 43.92
N LYS A 707 22.43 -38.63 44.35
CA LYS A 707 21.73 -38.79 45.64
C LYS A 707 20.23 -39.03 45.46
N ILE A 708 19.60 -38.35 44.51
CA ILE A 708 18.17 -38.50 44.21
C ILE A 708 17.95 -38.92 42.76
N ALA A 709 16.82 -39.57 42.49
CA ALA A 709 16.25 -39.79 41.17
C ALA A 709 14.99 -38.94 41.00
N LEU A 710 14.86 -38.26 39.86
CA LEU A 710 13.72 -37.41 39.50
C LEU A 710 13.00 -38.05 38.33
N TYR A 711 11.68 -38.18 38.41
CA TYR A 711 10.85 -38.65 37.30
C TYR A 711 9.72 -37.67 37.01
N ILE A 712 9.68 -37.14 35.78
CA ILE A 712 8.60 -36.25 35.29
C ILE A 712 8.05 -36.86 34.02
N THR A 713 6.73 -37.06 33.94
CA THR A 713 6.08 -37.63 32.74
C THR A 713 4.62 -37.17 32.60
N ILE A 714 4.05 -37.43 31.42
CA ILE A 714 2.62 -37.27 31.13
C ILE A 714 1.99 -38.67 31.13
N LEU A 715 0.99 -38.89 31.97
CA LEU A 715 0.37 -40.21 32.14
C LEU A 715 -0.78 -40.46 31.16
N SER A 716 -1.75 -39.56 31.13
CA SER A 716 -2.98 -39.74 30.36
C SER A 716 -3.68 -38.42 30.06
N ILE A 717 -4.63 -38.49 29.14
CA ILE A 717 -5.56 -37.41 28.82
C ILE A 717 -6.98 -37.89 29.11
N ARG A 718 -7.68 -37.16 29.98
CA ARG A 718 -9.04 -37.45 30.41
C ARG A 718 -10.02 -36.44 29.84
N GLU A 719 -11.20 -36.89 29.47
CA GLU A 719 -12.35 -36.04 29.21
C GLU A 719 -13.30 -36.11 30.40
N LEU A 720 -13.65 -34.95 30.94
CA LEU A 720 -14.55 -34.79 32.07
C LEU A 720 -15.86 -34.17 31.60
N ASP A 721 -16.99 -34.57 32.15
CA ASP A 721 -18.27 -33.92 31.90
C ASP A 721 -18.37 -32.52 32.56
N TYR A 722 -19.51 -31.85 32.40
CA TYR A 722 -19.72 -30.51 32.97
C TYR A 722 -19.71 -30.49 34.51
N ASN A 723 -19.90 -31.64 35.17
CA ASN A 723 -19.80 -31.80 36.62
C ASN A 723 -18.38 -32.20 37.09
N GLY A 724 -17.46 -32.41 36.15
CA GLY A 724 -16.09 -32.87 36.44
C GLY A 724 -15.97 -34.38 36.62
N ALA A 725 -16.98 -35.18 36.25
CA ALA A 725 -16.90 -36.63 36.26
C ALA A 725 -16.21 -37.14 34.99
N GLU A 726 -15.29 -38.09 35.13
CA GLU A 726 -14.59 -38.68 33.98
C GLU A 726 -15.56 -39.46 33.08
N VAL A 727 -15.47 -39.20 31.77
CA VAL A 727 -16.26 -39.89 30.74
C VAL A 727 -15.40 -40.64 29.73
N ARG A 728 -14.09 -40.34 29.66
CA ARG A 728 -13.11 -41.06 28.83
C ARG A 728 -11.69 -40.79 29.35
N GLU A 729 -10.82 -41.80 29.37
CA GLU A 729 -9.38 -41.66 29.63
C GLU A 729 -8.60 -42.36 28.51
N GLU A 730 -7.60 -41.66 27.96
CA GLU A 730 -6.68 -42.21 26.97
C GLU A 730 -5.25 -42.20 27.55
N HIS A 731 -4.67 -43.40 27.71
CA HIS A 731 -3.27 -43.56 28.09
C HIS A 731 -2.36 -43.42 26.88
N ILE A 732 -1.21 -42.75 27.05
CA ILE A 732 -0.29 -42.51 25.95
C ILE A 732 0.86 -43.52 25.98
N ASN A 733 0.77 -44.54 25.12
CA ASN A 733 1.69 -45.69 25.18
C ASN A 733 2.80 -45.67 24.12
N GLN A 734 2.74 -44.77 23.13
CA GLN A 734 3.69 -44.73 22.03
C GLN A 734 4.01 -43.29 21.63
N TRP A 735 5.30 -42.97 21.52
CA TRP A 735 5.80 -41.67 21.10
C TRP A 735 6.77 -41.81 19.93
N ILE A 736 6.69 -40.85 19.02
CA ILE A 736 7.67 -40.62 17.97
C ILE A 736 8.60 -39.52 18.49
N PHE A 737 9.82 -39.91 18.84
CA PHE A 737 10.85 -38.98 19.30
C PHE A 737 11.59 -38.34 18.12
N SER A 738 11.81 -37.03 18.22
CA SER A 738 12.70 -36.28 17.35
C SER A 738 13.49 -35.25 18.17
N GLN A 739 14.80 -35.21 17.97
CA GLN A 739 15.64 -34.18 18.57
C GLN A 739 15.68 -32.97 17.65
N ASN A 740 15.28 -31.79 18.16
CA ASN A 740 15.34 -30.53 17.42
C ASN A 740 16.41 -29.62 18.02
N ALA A 741 17.22 -29.03 17.13
CA ALA A 741 18.15 -27.92 17.35
C ALA A 741 18.75 -27.76 18.77
N THR A 742 20.01 -28.17 18.94
CA THR A 742 20.82 -27.81 20.11
C THR A 742 21.22 -26.33 20.03
N GLY A 743 20.51 -25.47 20.74
CA GLY A 743 20.88 -24.07 20.90
C GLY A 743 21.92 -23.87 22.00
N ILE A 744 22.61 -22.73 21.98
CA ILE A 744 23.49 -22.32 23.11
C ILE A 744 22.65 -22.17 24.39
N GLU A 745 21.44 -21.61 24.26
CA GLU A 745 20.59 -21.28 25.41
C GLU A 745 19.82 -22.48 25.99
N LYS A 746 19.35 -23.39 25.14
CA LYS A 746 18.55 -24.56 25.55
C LYS A 746 18.69 -25.75 24.59
N LYS A 747 18.39 -26.96 25.09
CA LYS A 747 18.20 -28.18 24.30
C LYS A 747 16.71 -28.52 24.24
N SER A 748 16.18 -28.82 23.06
CA SER A 748 14.75 -29.10 22.86
C SER A 748 14.53 -30.54 22.37
N TYR A 749 13.64 -31.26 23.03
CA TYR A 749 13.27 -32.64 22.70
C TYR A 749 11.79 -32.70 22.34
N VAL A 750 11.46 -33.20 21.14
CA VAL A 750 10.08 -33.19 20.64
C VAL A 750 9.56 -34.61 20.53
N TYR A 751 8.39 -34.83 21.12
CA TYR A 751 7.69 -36.09 21.15
C TYR A 751 6.31 -35.92 20.54
N GLU A 752 5.95 -36.81 19.62
CA GLU A 752 4.67 -36.74 18.94
C GLU A 752 3.93 -38.07 19.02
N THR A 753 2.62 -38.01 19.22
CA THR A 753 1.74 -39.17 19.11
C THR A 753 0.42 -38.78 18.48
N SER A 754 -0.29 -39.75 17.92
CA SER A 754 -1.64 -39.57 17.35
C SER A 754 -2.60 -40.52 18.05
N LEU A 755 -3.46 -39.98 18.90
CA LEU A 755 -4.41 -40.77 19.69
C LEU A 755 -5.69 -41.06 18.91
N PHE A 756 -6.06 -40.18 17.99
CA PHE A 756 -7.19 -40.35 17.07
C PHE A 756 -6.80 -39.87 15.66
N LEU A 757 -7.63 -40.18 14.66
CA LEU A 757 -7.35 -39.89 13.23
C LEU A 757 -6.89 -38.45 12.96
N ASN A 758 -7.46 -37.48 13.68
CA ASN A 758 -7.14 -36.05 13.52
C ASN A 758 -6.56 -35.41 14.79
N CYS A 759 -6.36 -36.18 15.86
CA CYS A 759 -5.90 -35.68 17.14
C CYS A 759 -4.43 -36.00 17.35
N LYS A 760 -3.59 -34.97 17.24
CA LYS A 760 -2.15 -35.07 17.49
C LYS A 760 -1.80 -34.43 18.83
N VAL A 761 -0.99 -35.13 19.61
CA VAL A 761 -0.36 -34.62 20.84
C VAL A 761 1.12 -34.43 20.56
N THR A 762 1.59 -33.19 20.70
CA THR A 762 3.00 -32.82 20.54
C THR A 762 3.50 -32.26 21.86
N VAL A 763 4.57 -32.84 22.40
CA VAL A 763 5.22 -32.43 23.64
C VAL A 763 6.63 -31.96 23.29
N THR A 764 6.96 -30.73 23.66
CA THR A 764 8.33 -30.22 23.60
C THR A 764 8.88 -30.11 25.01
N VAL A 765 9.98 -30.80 25.29
CA VAL A 765 10.72 -30.72 26.55
C VAL A 765 11.97 -29.88 26.32
N ASP A 766 11.98 -28.68 26.91
CA ASP A 766 13.10 -27.75 26.86
C ASP A 766 13.94 -27.85 28.13
N TYR A 767 15.23 -28.11 27.98
CA TYR A 767 16.23 -28.02 29.04
C TYR A 767 17.08 -26.75 28.85
N PHE A 768 17.08 -25.84 29.82
CA PHE A 768 17.79 -24.56 29.71
C PHE A 768 19.23 -24.67 30.19
N ASN A 769 20.20 -24.35 29.33
CA ASN A 769 21.63 -24.35 29.68
C ASN A 769 22.05 -23.08 30.42
N GLN A 770 21.26 -22.01 30.31
CA GLN A 770 21.48 -20.71 30.95
C GLN A 770 20.14 -20.03 31.27
N ASP A 771 20.17 -19.01 32.13
CA ASP A 771 19.00 -18.19 32.42
C ASP A 771 18.43 -17.58 31.13
N SER A 772 17.18 -17.91 30.81
CA SER A 772 16.56 -17.59 29.52
C SER A 772 15.18 -16.96 29.74
N LYS A 773 14.84 -15.91 28.99
CA LYS A 773 13.48 -15.33 29.01
C LYS A 773 12.60 -16.08 28.02
N VAL A 774 11.50 -16.64 28.51
CA VAL A 774 10.53 -17.40 27.71
C VAL A 774 9.15 -16.76 27.83
N SER A 775 8.49 -16.58 26.69
CA SER A 775 7.12 -16.06 26.63
C SER A 775 6.13 -17.20 26.41
N PHE A 776 5.08 -17.25 27.22
CA PHE A 776 3.95 -18.17 27.06
C PHE A 776 2.65 -17.46 27.43
N ALA A 777 1.59 -17.67 26.64
CA ALA A 777 0.29 -17.04 26.85
C ALA A 777 0.38 -15.50 27.06
N ASN A 778 1.28 -14.84 26.32
CA ASN A 778 1.62 -13.41 26.43
C ASN A 778 2.24 -12.97 27.76
N VAL A 779 2.72 -13.91 28.58
CA VAL A 779 3.44 -13.65 29.84
C VAL A 779 4.90 -14.07 29.68
N ASN A 780 5.81 -13.14 29.95
CA ASN A 780 7.25 -13.42 29.97
C ASN A 780 7.66 -13.95 31.34
N SER A 781 8.40 -15.05 31.36
CA SER A 781 8.97 -15.65 32.56
C SER A 781 10.45 -15.99 32.34
N THR A 782 11.27 -15.86 33.38
CA THR A 782 12.68 -16.27 33.32
C THR A 782 12.80 -17.74 33.74
N LYS A 783 13.37 -18.57 32.87
CA LYS A 783 13.73 -19.96 33.15
C LYS A 783 15.19 -20.02 33.57
N LEU A 784 15.47 -20.64 34.70
CA LEU A 784 16.82 -20.69 35.27
C LEU A 784 17.68 -21.73 34.55
N ALA A 785 18.99 -21.54 34.57
CA ALA A 785 19.94 -22.56 34.12
C ALA A 785 19.70 -23.89 34.86
N GLY A 786 19.58 -24.98 34.11
CA GLY A 786 19.29 -26.32 34.64
C GLY A 786 17.81 -26.58 34.97
N SER A 787 16.89 -25.72 34.52
CA SER A 787 15.44 -25.96 34.61
C SER A 787 14.90 -26.68 33.39
N ILE A 788 13.72 -27.30 33.55
CA ILE A 788 13.01 -28.02 32.50
C ILE A 788 11.63 -27.41 32.29
N LYS A 789 11.22 -27.31 31.03
CA LYS A 789 9.91 -26.82 30.62
C LYS A 789 9.26 -27.79 29.67
N TYR A 790 7.98 -28.07 29.90
CA TYR A 790 7.16 -28.86 28.97
C TYR A 790 6.20 -27.94 28.26
N SER A 791 6.17 -27.95 26.93
CA SER A 791 5.11 -27.32 26.14
C SER A 791 4.31 -28.40 25.43
N VAL A 792 3.08 -28.61 25.87
CA VAL A 792 2.18 -29.66 25.38
C VAL A 792 1.11 -29.03 24.49
N THR A 793 1.04 -29.46 23.24
CA THR A 793 -0.01 -29.08 22.29
C THR A 793 -0.87 -30.28 21.96
N ILE A 794 -2.18 -30.19 22.20
CA ILE A 794 -3.16 -31.22 21.85
C ILE A 794 -4.09 -30.61 20.81
N SER A 795 -4.17 -31.23 19.63
CA SER A 795 -4.97 -30.75 18.51
C SER A 795 -6.22 -31.59 18.30
N HIS A 796 -7.32 -30.97 17.88
CA HIS A 796 -8.60 -31.58 17.48
C HIS A 796 -9.04 -32.76 18.34
N TRP A 797 -9.01 -32.61 19.68
CA TRP A 797 -9.51 -33.64 20.57
C TRP A 797 -10.99 -33.93 20.28
N PRO A 798 -11.39 -35.19 20.00
CA PRO A 798 -12.75 -35.49 19.54
C PRO A 798 -13.71 -35.59 20.74
N PHE A 799 -14.03 -34.46 21.37
CA PHE A 799 -14.92 -34.41 22.54
C PHE A 799 -16.25 -35.14 22.30
N LEU A 800 -16.66 -35.95 23.29
CA LEU A 800 -17.97 -36.61 23.31
C LEU A 800 -19.11 -35.58 23.37
N MET A 801 -18.92 -34.49 24.12
CA MET A 801 -19.85 -33.35 24.18
C MET A 801 -19.09 -32.02 24.26
N LYS A 802 -19.64 -30.96 23.67
CA LYS A 802 -19.03 -29.61 23.69
C LYS A 802 -19.00 -28.95 25.07
N THR A 803 -19.78 -29.48 26.02
CA THR A 803 -19.79 -29.04 27.42
C THR A 803 -18.73 -29.74 28.27
N ASN A 804 -18.02 -30.72 27.71
CA ASN A 804 -16.99 -31.46 28.42
C ASN A 804 -15.68 -30.65 28.47
N GLN A 805 -14.84 -31.04 29.41
CA GLN A 805 -13.54 -30.45 29.69
C GLN A 805 -12.46 -31.48 29.39
N LEU A 806 -11.26 -31.02 29.02
CA LEU A 806 -10.10 -31.87 28.81
C LEU A 806 -9.12 -31.71 29.97
N GLN A 807 -8.70 -32.80 30.58
CA GLN A 807 -7.75 -32.83 31.68
C GLN A 807 -6.50 -33.62 31.28
N LEU A 808 -5.35 -32.94 31.27
CA LEU A 808 -4.04 -33.56 31.05
C LEU A 808 -3.43 -33.92 32.40
N VAL A 809 -3.07 -35.19 32.63
CA VAL A 809 -2.53 -35.67 33.91
C VAL A 809 -1.01 -35.79 33.83
N PHE A 810 -0.31 -34.93 34.58
CA PHE A 810 1.13 -35.00 34.80
C PHE A 810 1.46 -35.80 36.06
N SER A 811 2.60 -36.47 36.04
CA SER A 811 3.20 -37.13 37.19
C SER A 811 4.58 -36.55 37.46
N THR A 812 4.86 -36.24 38.71
CA THR A 812 6.20 -35.90 39.20
C THR A 812 6.55 -36.72 40.44
N SER A 813 7.74 -37.30 40.46
CA SER A 813 8.27 -37.97 41.65
C SER A 813 9.75 -37.69 41.86
N ILE A 814 10.15 -37.85 43.11
CA ILE A 814 11.54 -37.76 43.59
C ILE A 814 11.77 -38.93 44.56
N GLU A 815 12.87 -39.65 44.35
CA GLU A 815 13.26 -40.84 45.10
C GLU A 815 14.71 -40.72 45.57
N ASP A 816 15.02 -41.17 46.78
CA ASP A 816 16.40 -41.30 47.26
C ASP A 816 17.06 -42.54 46.65
N THR A 817 18.25 -42.37 46.07
CA THR A 817 19.00 -43.48 45.44
C THR A 817 19.88 -44.25 46.44
N GLU A 818 20.10 -43.70 47.64
CA GLU A 818 20.86 -44.28 48.73
C GLU A 818 19.89 -44.65 49.86
N ASP A 819 19.16 -45.75 49.67
CA ASP A 819 18.14 -46.32 50.57
C ASP A 819 18.64 -46.35 52.04
N SER A 820 18.37 -45.26 52.79
CA SER A 820 18.89 -45.04 54.14
C SER A 820 17.76 -44.80 55.13
N ASP A 821 17.85 -45.51 56.27
CA ASP A 821 16.84 -45.56 57.35
C ASP A 821 16.56 -44.19 58.03
N ASP A 822 17.33 -43.14 57.69
CA ASP A 822 17.23 -41.79 58.24
C ASP A 822 16.61 -40.76 57.26
N THR A 823 16.13 -41.20 56.10
CA THR A 823 15.50 -40.32 55.10
C THR A 823 14.09 -39.91 55.49
N CYS A 824 13.72 -38.69 55.10
CA CYS A 824 12.39 -38.14 55.26
C CYS A 824 11.96 -37.44 53.98
N SER A 825 10.66 -37.44 53.71
CA SER A 825 10.03 -36.69 52.64
C SER A 825 9.09 -35.62 53.18
N TYR A 826 8.86 -34.57 52.38
CA TYR A 826 7.94 -33.49 52.69
C TYR A 826 7.33 -32.93 51.41
N LYS A 827 6.03 -32.63 51.44
CA LYS A 827 5.29 -32.09 50.30
C LYS A 827 4.57 -30.80 50.70
N ALA A 828 4.78 -29.75 49.94
CA ALA A 828 4.07 -28.47 50.06
C ALA A 828 3.35 -28.14 48.75
N ILE A 829 2.15 -27.57 48.87
CA ILE A 829 1.29 -27.26 47.72
C ILE A 829 0.78 -25.84 47.89
N GLU A 830 1.08 -25.00 46.91
CA GLU A 830 0.62 -23.62 46.83
C GLU A 830 -0.58 -23.52 45.88
N TYR A 831 -1.64 -22.86 46.33
CA TYR A 831 -2.84 -22.61 45.53
C TYR A 831 -2.93 -21.11 45.17
N GLU A 832 -3.67 -20.79 44.10
CA GLU A 832 -4.04 -19.40 43.79
C GLU A 832 -4.95 -18.83 44.90
N ASP A 833 -5.85 -19.66 45.45
CA ASP A 833 -6.63 -19.37 46.65
C ASP A 833 -6.38 -20.46 47.70
N ASP A 834 -5.46 -20.20 48.61
CA ASP A 834 -5.08 -21.10 49.71
C ASP A 834 -6.23 -21.39 50.68
N ASN A 835 -7.19 -20.47 50.83
CA ASN A 835 -8.33 -20.67 51.74
C ASN A 835 -9.33 -21.69 51.17
N GLN A 836 -9.53 -21.68 49.85
CA GLN A 836 -10.45 -22.60 49.18
C GLN A 836 -9.74 -23.81 48.55
N LYS A 837 -8.39 -23.87 48.64
CA LYS A 837 -7.53 -24.86 47.98
C LYS A 837 -7.89 -25.01 46.50
N LYS A 838 -8.02 -23.88 45.81
CA LYS A 838 -8.41 -23.82 44.40
C LYS A 838 -7.23 -23.44 43.53
N ASN A 839 -7.09 -24.18 42.43
CA ASN A 839 -6.11 -23.97 41.38
C ASN A 839 -4.66 -24.09 41.87
N VAL A 840 -4.06 -25.26 41.65
CA VAL A 840 -2.68 -25.54 42.06
C VAL A 840 -1.71 -24.70 41.23
N ARG A 841 -0.82 -23.98 41.90
CA ARG A 841 0.21 -23.14 41.27
C ARG A 841 1.60 -23.76 41.37
N ILE A 842 1.98 -24.21 42.56
CA ILE A 842 3.30 -24.82 42.82
C ILE A 842 3.11 -26.09 43.63
N VAL A 843 3.86 -27.13 43.28
CA VAL A 843 4.01 -28.36 44.07
C VAL A 843 5.49 -28.55 44.34
N ASP A 844 5.87 -28.45 45.60
CA ASP A 844 7.23 -28.68 46.07
C ASP A 844 7.28 -30.05 46.76
N ILE A 845 8.07 -30.97 46.21
CA ILE A 845 8.30 -32.31 46.77
C ILE A 845 9.76 -32.40 47.20
N GLN A 846 10.00 -32.59 48.50
CA GLN A 846 11.33 -32.69 49.09
C GLN A 846 11.60 -34.11 49.58
N VAL A 847 12.79 -34.63 49.25
CA VAL A 847 13.38 -35.84 49.83
C VAL A 847 14.81 -35.51 50.23
N GLY A 848 15.16 -35.73 51.49
CA GLY A 848 16.44 -35.29 52.04
C GLY A 848 16.65 -33.77 51.89
N ASP A 849 17.80 -33.35 51.34
CA ASP A 849 18.12 -31.92 51.10
C ASP A 849 17.71 -31.42 49.71
N ARG A 850 16.95 -32.21 48.93
CA ARG A 850 16.55 -31.88 47.56
C ARG A 850 15.07 -31.66 47.42
N THR A 851 14.68 -30.62 46.68
CA THR A 851 13.27 -30.28 46.43
C THR A 851 13.02 -30.13 44.93
N LEU A 852 12.13 -30.96 44.39
CA LEU A 852 11.57 -30.79 43.05
C LEU A 852 10.38 -29.83 43.12
N SER A 853 10.52 -28.67 42.49
CA SER A 853 9.46 -27.66 42.40
C SER A 853 8.82 -27.71 41.02
N SER A 854 7.51 -27.97 41.00
CA SER A 854 6.68 -28.03 39.79
C SER A 854 5.74 -26.83 39.76
N THR A 855 5.83 -25.99 38.73
CA THR A 855 5.00 -24.79 38.57
C THR A 855 4.02 -24.96 37.41
N PHE A 856 2.75 -24.61 37.66
CA PHE A 856 1.65 -24.76 36.71
C PHE A 856 0.98 -23.42 36.45
N SER A 857 0.95 -23.03 35.17
CA SER A 857 0.26 -21.82 34.71
C SER A 857 -1.25 -21.99 34.85
N ASP A 858 -1.94 -20.94 35.34
CA ASP A 858 -3.40 -20.86 35.28
C ASP A 858 -3.89 -20.37 33.91
N LEU A 859 -2.99 -20.12 32.95
CA LEU A 859 -3.28 -19.75 31.57
C LEU A 859 -2.94 -20.89 30.61
N ALA A 860 -3.77 -21.05 29.57
CA ALA A 860 -3.48 -21.85 28.39
C ALA A 860 -3.86 -21.08 27.13
N VAL A 861 -3.25 -21.44 25.99
CA VAL A 861 -3.69 -20.95 24.68
C VAL A 861 -4.68 -21.95 24.12
N ILE A 862 -5.93 -21.52 23.93
CA ILE A 862 -7.06 -22.36 23.49
C ILE A 862 -7.60 -21.76 22.19
N ASP A 863 -7.47 -22.50 21.09
CA ASP A 863 -7.84 -22.05 19.74
C ASP A 863 -7.23 -20.68 19.36
N GLY A 864 -5.98 -20.44 19.80
CA GLY A 864 -5.26 -19.18 19.56
C GLY A 864 -5.56 -18.06 20.56
N VAL A 865 -6.46 -18.27 21.54
CA VAL A 865 -6.82 -17.27 22.55
C VAL A 865 -6.33 -17.70 23.93
N VAL A 866 -5.71 -16.78 24.67
CA VAL A 866 -5.30 -17.01 26.05
C VAL A 866 -6.53 -17.09 26.96
N ARG A 867 -6.67 -18.17 27.73
CA ARG A 867 -7.77 -18.39 28.66
C ARG A 867 -7.26 -18.88 30.00
N LYS A 868 -7.96 -18.51 31.08
CA LYS A 868 -7.77 -19.13 32.39
C LYS A 868 -8.23 -20.60 32.37
N ILE A 869 -7.46 -21.45 33.03
CA ILE A 869 -7.63 -22.89 33.17
C ILE A 869 -7.51 -23.29 34.65
N LYS A 870 -7.82 -24.55 34.97
CA LYS A 870 -7.83 -25.03 36.36
C LYS A 870 -6.87 -26.20 36.53
N ASN A 871 -5.89 -26.05 37.41
CA ASN A 871 -4.97 -27.09 37.84
C ASN A 871 -5.47 -27.72 39.14
N VAL A 872 -5.54 -29.05 39.20
CA VAL A 872 -6.03 -29.77 40.37
C VAL A 872 -5.11 -30.93 40.72
N LEU A 873 -5.03 -31.28 42.00
CA LEU A 873 -4.47 -32.55 42.41
C LEU A 873 -5.38 -33.68 41.94
N VAL A 874 -4.78 -34.72 41.41
CA VAL A 874 -5.46 -35.95 41.00
C VAL A 874 -5.02 -37.06 41.93
N THR A 875 -5.96 -37.90 42.38
CA THR A 875 -5.66 -39.12 43.13
C THR A 875 -5.91 -40.29 42.17
N LEU A 876 -4.90 -41.13 41.92
CA LEU A 876 -4.98 -42.22 40.95
C LEU A 876 -5.20 -43.57 41.62
N SER A 877 -4.71 -43.74 42.85
CA SER A 877 -4.94 -44.93 43.64
C SER A 877 -4.99 -44.63 45.15
N ASN A 878 -5.52 -45.56 45.94
CA ASN A 878 -5.45 -45.47 47.41
C ASN A 878 -4.04 -45.81 47.95
N ASP A 879 -3.13 -46.26 47.09
CA ASP A 879 -1.74 -46.61 47.43
C ASP A 879 -0.78 -45.43 47.11
N ASP A 880 -1.30 -44.25 46.75
CA ASP A 880 -0.53 -43.01 46.47
C ASP A 880 0.03 -42.35 47.76
N GLU A 881 0.38 -43.14 48.78
CA GLU A 881 0.93 -42.62 50.03
C GLU A 881 2.43 -42.27 49.85
N ASP A 882 2.81 -41.09 50.34
CA ASP A 882 4.21 -40.67 50.37
C ASP A 882 5.01 -41.60 51.30
N ALA A 883 6.14 -42.12 50.83
CA ALA A 883 7.10 -42.86 51.64
C ALA A 883 8.18 -41.92 52.17
N ASN A 884 9.03 -42.40 53.09
CA ASN A 884 10.13 -41.62 53.65
C ASN A 884 11.25 -41.33 52.64
N SER A 885 11.47 -42.24 51.68
CA SER A 885 12.50 -42.16 50.64
C SER A 885 11.95 -41.83 49.25
N GLU A 886 10.62 -41.85 49.06
CA GLU A 886 9.98 -41.56 47.76
C GLU A 886 8.71 -40.72 47.98
N SER A 887 8.53 -39.68 47.18
CA SER A 887 7.29 -38.90 47.17
C SER A 887 6.87 -38.54 45.74
N GLN A 888 5.57 -38.65 45.48
CA GLN A 888 4.97 -38.51 44.15
C GLN A 888 3.74 -37.59 44.17
N SER A 889 3.47 -36.91 43.05
CA SER A 889 2.28 -36.08 42.88
C SER A 889 1.72 -36.15 41.47
N TYR A 890 0.39 -36.20 41.37
CA TYR A 890 -0.34 -36.16 40.11
C TYR A 890 -1.12 -34.87 39.97
N ILE A 891 -0.91 -34.16 38.85
CA ILE A 891 -1.52 -32.86 38.58
C ILE A 891 -2.33 -32.92 37.29
N GLY A 892 -3.64 -32.68 37.44
CA GLY A 892 -4.60 -32.58 36.36
C GLY A 892 -4.75 -31.13 35.90
N ILE A 893 -4.30 -30.84 34.68
CA ILE A 893 -4.46 -29.52 34.06
C ILE A 893 -5.74 -29.53 33.21
N THR A 894 -6.78 -28.84 33.70
CA THR A 894 -8.14 -28.90 33.16
C THR A 894 -8.44 -27.68 32.30
N THR A 895 -8.81 -27.93 31.05
CA THR A 895 -9.11 -26.93 30.03
C THR A 895 -10.54 -27.10 29.49
N PRO A 896 -11.23 -26.03 29.06
CA PRO A 896 -12.51 -26.13 28.41
C PRO A 896 -12.41 -26.76 27.01
N TYR A 897 -13.57 -27.01 26.39
CA TYR A 897 -13.68 -27.41 24.99
C TYR A 897 -12.85 -26.52 24.05
N HIS A 898 -12.21 -27.16 23.07
CA HIS A 898 -11.47 -26.51 21.98
C HIS A 898 -11.80 -27.18 20.64
N SER A 899 -11.70 -26.40 19.56
CA SER A 899 -12.02 -26.87 18.20
C SER A 899 -10.76 -27.27 17.42
N ASN A 900 -9.68 -26.52 17.59
CA ASN A 900 -8.44 -26.64 16.84
C ASN A 900 -7.31 -27.20 17.71
N TYR A 901 -6.96 -26.51 18.80
CA TYR A 901 -5.89 -26.95 19.69
C TYR A 901 -5.88 -26.25 21.05
N ILE A 902 -5.18 -26.88 21.99
CA ILE A 902 -4.73 -26.26 23.24
C ILE A 902 -3.21 -26.31 23.36
N THR A 903 -2.61 -25.33 24.03
CA THR A 903 -1.20 -25.35 24.44
C THR A 903 -1.09 -25.06 25.94
N ILE A 904 -0.40 -25.95 26.66
CA ILE A 904 -0.19 -25.95 28.12
C ILE A 904 1.31 -26.02 28.42
N ASP A 905 1.76 -25.41 29.51
CA ASP A 905 3.19 -25.11 29.65
C ASP A 905 3.77 -25.17 31.10
N PRO A 906 3.80 -26.34 31.77
CA PRO A 906 4.36 -26.45 33.12
C PRO A 906 5.89 -26.42 33.15
N ASP A 907 6.43 -25.98 34.28
CA ASP A 907 7.86 -25.81 34.52
C ASP A 907 8.34 -26.59 35.74
N PHE A 908 9.58 -27.08 35.68
CA PHE A 908 10.17 -27.92 36.72
C PHE A 908 11.59 -27.44 37.06
N ASN A 909 11.86 -27.27 38.36
CA ASN A 909 13.15 -26.84 38.89
C ASN A 909 13.58 -27.77 40.03
N LEU A 910 14.89 -28.02 40.13
CA LEU A 910 15.46 -28.68 41.29
C LEU A 910 16.07 -27.62 42.23
N MET A 911 15.88 -27.79 43.52
CA MET A 911 16.38 -26.88 44.55
C MET A 911 17.08 -27.68 45.64
N ILE A 912 18.03 -27.03 46.31
CA ILE A 912 18.58 -27.50 47.58
C ILE A 912 17.86 -26.78 48.72
N SER A 913 17.29 -27.55 49.65
CA SER A 913 16.68 -27.03 50.86
C SER A 913 17.71 -27.03 51.99
N TYR A 914 17.81 -25.90 52.71
CA TYR A 914 18.68 -25.77 53.88
C TYR A 914 17.96 -26.07 55.19
N VAL A 915 16.70 -26.49 55.11
CA VAL A 915 15.91 -27.03 56.23
C VAL A 915 15.55 -28.46 55.89
N GLU A 916 15.93 -29.38 56.77
CA GLU A 916 15.66 -30.81 56.58
C GLU A 916 14.15 -31.10 56.70
N PRO A 917 13.62 -32.10 55.99
CA PRO A 917 12.19 -32.43 56.02
C PRO A 917 11.69 -32.72 57.44
N GLN A 918 12.52 -33.37 58.28
CA GLN A 918 12.17 -33.71 59.67
C GLN A 918 11.84 -32.50 60.56
N ASP A 919 12.29 -31.29 60.19
CA ASP A 919 12.00 -30.05 60.91
C ASP A 919 10.74 -29.34 60.36
N LYS A 920 10.08 -29.90 59.33
CA LYS A 920 8.87 -29.38 58.71
C LYS A 920 7.63 -30.14 59.19
N GLU A 921 6.57 -29.40 59.49
CA GLU A 921 5.29 -29.99 59.92
C GLU A 921 4.63 -30.71 58.74
N GLY A 922 4.36 -32.02 58.89
CA GLY A 922 3.77 -32.86 57.83
C GLY A 922 4.76 -33.75 57.07
N SER A 923 6.00 -33.88 57.55
CA SER A 923 7.00 -34.80 56.96
C SER A 923 6.70 -36.28 57.22
N VAL A 924 7.06 -37.14 56.28
CA VAL A 924 7.02 -38.61 56.42
C VAL A 924 8.44 -39.15 56.60
N CYS A 925 8.70 -39.89 57.68
CA CYS A 925 10.04 -40.39 58.04
C CYS A 925 9.98 -41.86 58.47
N ALA A 926 11.03 -42.65 58.21
CA ALA A 926 11.09 -44.08 58.57
C ALA A 926 11.00 -44.36 60.08
N SER A 927 11.49 -43.43 60.92
CA SER A 927 11.50 -43.56 62.39
C SER A 927 10.73 -42.43 63.08
N PRO A 928 9.55 -42.67 63.68
CA PRO A 928 8.89 -41.67 64.51
C PRO A 928 9.71 -41.46 65.80
N LYS A 929 10.42 -40.32 65.93
CA LYS A 929 11.14 -39.99 67.17
C LYS A 929 10.14 -39.77 68.32
N SER A 930 10.08 -40.72 69.24
CA SER A 930 9.36 -40.67 70.52
C SER A 930 10.02 -39.74 71.57
N GLY A 931 10.53 -38.58 71.14
CA GLY A 931 11.19 -37.59 72.01
C GLY A 931 10.27 -36.41 72.35
N LEU A 932 10.34 -35.91 73.59
CA LEU A 932 9.61 -34.71 74.01
C LEU A 932 10.03 -33.48 73.19
N THR A 933 9.07 -32.67 72.77
CA THR A 933 9.30 -31.45 71.96
C THR A 933 10.11 -30.40 72.75
N LYS A 934 10.84 -29.52 72.03
CA LYS A 934 11.60 -28.41 72.64
C LYS A 934 10.71 -27.51 73.53
N ALA A 935 9.42 -27.36 73.19
CA ALA A 935 8.44 -26.64 73.99
C ALA A 935 8.07 -27.37 75.29
N GLN A 936 7.93 -28.70 75.26
CA GLN A 936 7.70 -29.51 76.47
C GLN A 936 8.93 -29.49 77.39
N LEU A 937 10.13 -29.51 76.82
CA LEU A 937 11.37 -29.36 77.60
C LEU A 937 11.45 -27.98 78.26
N ALA A 938 11.10 -26.91 77.54
CA ALA A 938 11.04 -25.55 78.09
C ALA A 938 10.00 -25.41 79.21
N GLY A 939 8.83 -26.04 79.08
CA GLY A 939 7.80 -26.08 80.12
C GLY A 939 8.25 -26.80 81.40
N ILE A 940 8.96 -27.92 81.27
CA ILE A 940 9.52 -28.68 82.41
C ILE A 940 10.62 -27.89 83.11
N ILE A 941 11.47 -27.20 82.35
CA ILE A 941 12.54 -26.35 82.90
C ILE A 941 11.94 -25.16 83.66
N LEU A 942 10.92 -24.48 83.13
CA LEU A 942 10.25 -23.37 83.81
C LEU A 942 9.54 -23.81 85.10
N ALA A 943 8.82 -24.94 85.06
CA ALA A 943 8.13 -25.46 86.23
C ALA A 943 9.09 -25.83 87.37
N SER A 944 10.23 -26.43 87.04
CA SER A 944 11.25 -26.81 88.04
C SER A 944 11.93 -25.59 88.70
N VAL A 945 12.17 -24.51 87.95
CA VAL A 945 12.73 -23.25 88.49
C VAL A 945 11.75 -22.56 89.44
N VAL A 946 10.47 -22.50 89.12
CA VAL A 946 9.44 -21.88 89.98
C VAL A 946 9.27 -22.65 91.29
N VAL A 947 9.26 -23.98 91.24
CA VAL A 947 9.18 -24.83 92.43
C VAL A 947 10.43 -24.67 93.31
N PHE A 948 11.62 -24.59 92.71
CA PHE A 948 12.87 -24.39 93.45
C PHE A 948 12.92 -23.04 94.17
N ILE A 949 12.49 -21.96 93.52
CA ILE A 949 12.39 -20.62 94.13
C ILE A 949 11.35 -20.62 95.26
N GLY A 950 10.20 -21.29 95.08
CA GLY A 950 9.19 -21.44 96.12
C GLY A 950 9.72 -22.17 97.37
N ILE A 951 10.53 -23.21 97.19
CA ILE A 951 11.18 -23.94 98.29
C ILE A 951 12.20 -23.04 99.03
N ILE A 952 13.00 -22.24 98.32
CA ILE A 952 13.95 -21.31 98.94
C ILE A 952 13.24 -20.24 99.76
N ILE A 953 12.14 -19.66 99.25
CA ILE A 953 11.35 -18.65 99.97
C ILE A 953 10.72 -19.26 101.23
N ALA A 954 10.19 -20.48 101.14
CA ALA A 954 9.62 -21.19 102.29
C ALA A 954 10.68 -21.48 103.38
N ILE A 955 11.87 -21.93 102.98
CA ILE A 955 13.00 -22.15 103.90
C ILE A 955 13.46 -20.84 104.54
N ALA A 956 13.59 -19.76 103.76
CA ALA A 956 13.97 -18.44 104.27
C ALA A 956 12.93 -17.89 105.27
N TYR A 957 11.63 -18.05 104.98
CA TYR A 957 10.55 -17.63 105.87
C TYR A 957 10.53 -18.40 107.20
N ILE A 958 10.74 -19.73 107.15
CA ILE A 958 10.82 -20.56 108.36
C ILE A 958 12.05 -20.18 109.20
N TYR A 959 13.19 -19.89 108.56
CA TYR A 959 14.41 -19.48 109.25
C TYR A 959 14.30 -18.08 109.89
N ILE A 960 13.66 -17.13 109.21
CA ILE A 960 13.42 -15.75 109.72
C ILE A 960 12.39 -15.75 110.87
N SER A 961 11.35 -16.59 110.80
CA SER A 961 10.28 -16.62 111.81
C SER A 961 10.69 -17.26 113.15
N LYS A 962 11.64 -18.21 113.14
CA LYS A 962 12.11 -18.93 114.34
C LYS A 962 13.42 -18.41 114.96
N SER A 963 14.18 -17.56 114.28
CA SER A 963 15.44 -17.00 114.81
C SER A 963 15.21 -15.73 115.63
N LEU A 964 15.42 -15.82 116.94
CA LEU A 964 15.36 -14.70 117.88
C LEU A 964 16.40 -13.60 117.57
N LYS A 965 17.55 -13.99 116.99
CA LYS A 965 18.60 -13.05 116.55
C LYS A 965 18.17 -12.18 115.36
N THR A 966 17.32 -12.71 114.47
CA THR A 966 16.86 -12.01 113.26
C THR A 966 15.76 -10.99 113.58
N LYS A 967 14.90 -11.28 114.58
CA LYS A 967 13.90 -10.31 115.09
C LYS A 967 14.56 -9.10 115.75
N ILE A 968 15.68 -9.29 116.47
CA ILE A 968 16.47 -8.21 117.06
C ILE A 968 17.15 -7.35 115.98
N PHE A 969 17.61 -7.97 114.88
CA PHE A 969 18.21 -7.26 113.76
C PHE A 969 17.20 -6.40 112.98
N LEU A 970 16.00 -6.94 112.70
CA LEU A 970 14.91 -6.19 112.06
C LEU A 970 14.39 -5.04 112.94
N TYR A 971 14.38 -5.21 114.28
CA TYR A 971 14.05 -4.14 115.22
C TYR A 971 15.11 -3.01 115.21
N LYS A 972 16.40 -3.34 115.07
CA LYS A 972 17.48 -2.35 114.90
C LYS A 972 17.36 -1.54 113.60
N ILE A 973 16.95 -2.17 112.49
CA ILE A 973 16.71 -1.46 111.22
C ILE A 973 15.51 -0.52 111.34
N LYS A 974 14.42 -0.95 112.01
CA LYS A 974 13.23 -0.11 112.23
C LYS A 974 13.53 1.11 113.12
N SER A 975 14.51 1.02 114.03
CA SER A 975 14.96 2.15 114.86
C SER A 975 15.86 3.17 114.13
N LYS A 976 16.32 2.89 112.91
CA LYS A 976 17.14 3.80 112.08
C LYS A 976 16.36 4.49 110.94
N LEU A 977 15.07 4.22 110.82
CA LEU A 977 14.19 4.73 109.75
C LEU A 977 13.05 5.61 110.30
N SER A 978 13.33 6.42 111.32
CA SER A 978 12.49 7.56 111.70
C SER A 978 13.24 8.87 111.44
N LEU A 979 13.14 9.35 110.20
CA LEU A 979 13.09 10.76 109.83
C LEU A 979 12.31 10.87 108.52
#